data_AF-A0A1V5GZ74-F1
#
_entry.id   AF-A0A1V5GZ74-F1
#
_cell.length_a   1.000
_cell.length_b   1.000
_cell.length_c   1.000
_cell.angle_alpha   90.00
_cell.angle_beta   90.00
_cell.angle_gamma   90.00
#
_symmetry.space_group_name_H-M   'P 1'
#
loop_
_entity.id
_entity.type
_entity.pdbx_description
1 polymer ?
#
loop_
_entity_poly.entity_id
_entity_poly.type
_entity_poly.pdbx_seq_one_letter_code
_entity_poly.pdbx_strand_id
1 'polypeptide(L)'
;MPRKRMHSVQRFAVSTVHRQKGSAMNTSLVRTVVLALVLTLAGAHGGTLHWDGANPTDANSLLTGATLGGAGIWDTSTENWWDGASAADAAWNNAGSDTAVFWGTAGTVTLGDDISTGGLELRTTGYTVNASTQAKTLTFSAADNTITLGNVAAATLTGAVAGTGNLIVTGGAYGGQTAGTLTLNGTSTGGWSGTTTVTTGMTLALADSNQALIGTSGISLAGGGIRLTNTNASQAALNRVHDTAGITANGGAITFTNSSGTTVYTETLGAVALNSGLLSVVEANNQTGSGSQTLTLGGLTRNGSTNAVHFAAAGTGPQAAGNKNRIVVTGAGTTAAGEIIGPWATTGGTGVLSDYAVYAADHVVPAAIAASGEPTWTDAARAYTFDAQMGTGPTLTAARTITALRSVTANNNATTTNATDRVTLSGHTFVDGDAVVLYYYNPTGFNNGQVYYVINAAPDTFQLAATPGGTVVSLNNDRSGVGVSGAVNLGGNDLRTTGLLAGSGPLGIFDAGDGVVTLPGTEPGTLHVNSQTSSVGIGVPVTDNGTGVLTLVKSGSGLLHLGNSANTFSGGLVINEGTVSCPGDGALGTPGGDIIFNGNGTLNCAAAYPGMTLNSARDIVLNNGAIAQFTGLNVTIEGNVTGSGGIFRPVISNVSLTLNGQSNSFAGPLIYYGSGYLTVRSLSDTAGDGVIGLGGSNQAVGFNWTGGEQRFDGRQFVLLGTTGTITLNNNSTTGPLTIATDLGVPGAGSKTLTLSGTYTGSANVFAGRIPNPNGNTLSLTKAGNGTWILAAENRYTGTTTVSAGTLQLGDGTSGHDGAVAGPIVNNATLIFDNYGPVTQADAITGTGSLTKNGPGALTLAGPNGYTGTTTVNSGTLLVDTAGTLNTTSGITVAEGAALFYNNPDIALTATVSADAGATIGGTGAIDSALVIAGGVILSPGASPGSQSYADLTWGEGGIYRWEINQAETAEGGNPGWDLAVAPDAFTLEASAADPFVIEVVSLGLDNTPGDVHDFNPRQDYSWKILDAAADLAADYAAEKFMLDLTGFTAGASPHGEFSLVLGSAVPGGDSTQLWLTHARIPEPGTLLLGALAAAAVVTRRPARAGRQPRLDKSGAPDAAQDVHTH
;
A
#
# COMPACT_ATOMS: atom_id res chain seq x y z
N MET A 1 6.94 -53.00 -45.59
CA MET A 1 7.62 -52.26 -46.70
C MET A 1 7.81 -50.80 -46.29
N PRO A 2 8.68 -49.99 -46.94
CA PRO A 2 9.25 -48.78 -46.30
C PRO A 2 9.13 -47.45 -47.07
N ARG A 3 9.25 -46.32 -46.34
CA ARG A 3 10.14 -45.15 -46.60
C ARG A 3 10.16 -44.28 -45.32
N LYS A 4 11.31 -43.92 -44.72
CA LYS A 4 12.47 -43.09 -45.17
C LYS A 4 12.09 -41.60 -45.31
N ARG A 5 12.86 -40.60 -44.82
CA ARG A 5 14.14 -40.57 -44.03
C ARG A 5 14.25 -39.17 -43.35
N MET A 6 14.78 -39.04 -42.11
CA MET A 6 16.19 -38.75 -41.72
C MET A 6 16.83 -37.54 -42.45
N HIS A 7 17.70 -36.69 -41.90
CA HIS A 7 18.35 -36.40 -40.59
C HIS A 7 19.74 -35.82 -40.95
N SER A 8 20.30 -34.92 -40.13
CA SER A 8 21.71 -34.96 -39.65
C SER A 8 21.86 -33.95 -38.46
N VAL A 9 22.87 -33.87 -37.56
CA VAL A 9 23.98 -34.69 -36.96
C VAL A 9 24.68 -33.74 -35.95
N GLN A 10 25.19 -34.05 -34.72
CA GLN A 10 25.17 -35.16 -33.74
C GLN A 10 25.46 -34.55 -32.33
N ARG A 11 24.80 -34.95 -31.23
CA ARG A 11 25.18 -36.00 -30.24
C ARG A 11 26.60 -35.96 -29.62
N PHE A 12 26.67 -35.82 -28.29
CA PHE A 12 27.42 -36.58 -27.24
C PHE A 12 26.91 -36.06 -25.87
N ALA A 13 26.17 -36.77 -24.99
CA ALA A 13 26.50 -37.90 -24.07
C ALA A 13 27.44 -37.47 -22.89
N VAL A 14 27.28 -37.85 -21.60
CA VAL A 14 26.85 -39.13 -20.95
C VAL A 14 26.25 -38.95 -19.51
N SER A 15 25.22 -39.76 -19.16
CA SER A 15 24.84 -40.49 -17.88
C SER A 15 25.53 -40.18 -16.51
N THR A 16 24.96 -40.35 -15.28
CA THR A 16 24.23 -41.54 -14.73
C THR A 16 23.47 -41.37 -13.36
N VAL A 17 22.14 -41.63 -13.35
CA VAL A 17 21.24 -42.39 -12.40
C VAL A 17 21.53 -42.44 -10.86
N HIS A 18 20.58 -42.10 -9.95
CA HIS A 18 19.68 -43.08 -9.25
C HIS A 18 18.49 -42.52 -8.39
N ARG A 19 17.29 -43.14 -8.54
CA ARG A 19 16.21 -43.63 -7.59
C ARG A 19 15.90 -42.91 -6.24
N GLN A 20 14.70 -42.96 -5.63
CA GLN A 20 13.34 -43.53 -5.94
C GLN A 20 12.22 -42.81 -5.11
N LYS A 21 10.94 -43.20 -5.30
CA LYS A 21 9.75 -42.74 -4.52
C LYS A 21 9.69 -43.34 -3.09
N GLY A 22 8.99 -42.69 -2.14
CA GLY A 22 8.52 -43.34 -0.89
C GLY A 22 7.72 -42.43 0.08
N SER A 23 6.65 -42.98 0.66
CA SER A 23 5.59 -42.35 1.49
C SER A 23 6.01 -41.79 2.88
N ALA A 24 5.06 -41.19 3.60
CA ALA A 24 5.20 -40.50 4.89
C ALA A 24 5.00 -41.38 6.15
N MET A 25 5.44 -40.84 7.31
CA MET A 25 5.14 -41.24 8.71
C MET A 25 5.64 -42.64 9.16
N ASN A 26 5.95 -42.91 10.43
CA ASN A 26 5.49 -42.28 11.68
C ASN A 26 6.50 -42.40 12.86
N THR A 27 6.22 -41.73 14.00
CA THR A 27 6.71 -41.96 15.41
C THR A 27 8.18 -42.37 15.67
N SER A 28 9.03 -41.61 16.37
CA SER A 28 8.98 -41.06 17.76
C SER A 28 9.74 -41.93 18.81
N LEU A 29 10.35 -41.22 19.78
CA LEU A 29 11.03 -41.67 21.01
C LEU A 29 12.44 -42.32 20.94
N VAL A 30 13.27 -41.90 21.92
CA VAL A 30 14.58 -42.45 22.37
C VAL A 30 15.76 -42.42 21.39
N ARG A 31 16.28 -41.20 21.13
CA ARG A 31 17.75 -40.98 21.20
C ARG A 31 18.13 -39.55 21.63
N THR A 32 17.91 -39.29 22.91
CA THR A 32 18.37 -38.11 23.64
C THR A 32 19.91 -38.08 23.76
N VAL A 33 20.47 -36.91 24.11
CA VAL A 33 21.85 -36.62 24.60
C VAL A 33 22.86 -36.12 23.53
N VAL A 34 23.35 -34.90 23.78
CA VAL A 34 24.35 -34.08 23.03
C VAL A 34 23.94 -33.53 21.64
N LEU A 35 22.98 -32.59 21.62
CA LEU A 35 23.28 -31.17 21.38
C LEU A 35 22.07 -30.29 21.76
N ALA A 36 22.19 -29.45 22.79
CA ALA A 36 21.08 -28.62 23.27
C ALA A 36 21.56 -27.37 24.03
N LEU A 37 21.86 -26.31 23.28
CA LEU A 37 21.97 -24.89 23.67
C LEU A 37 22.25 -24.13 22.34
N VAL A 38 21.54 -23.08 21.93
CA VAL A 38 20.46 -22.27 22.53
C VAL A 38 19.23 -22.27 21.61
N LEU A 39 18.04 -22.00 22.15
CA LEU A 39 16.79 -21.79 21.41
C LEU A 39 16.56 -20.30 21.14
N THR A 40 16.41 -19.92 19.87
CA THR A 40 15.59 -18.78 19.42
C THR A 40 15.22 -18.97 17.96
N LEU A 41 14.00 -18.59 17.57
CA LEU A 41 13.69 -18.29 16.17
C LEU A 41 14.23 -16.88 15.89
N ALA A 42 15.05 -16.73 14.85
CA ALA A 42 15.40 -15.44 14.26
C ALA A 42 14.96 -15.48 12.81
N GLY A 43 14.10 -14.54 12.40
CA GLY A 43 13.44 -14.55 11.11
C GLY A 43 14.39 -14.28 9.94
N ALA A 44 14.15 -14.93 8.80
CA ALA A 44 14.73 -14.52 7.54
C ALA A 44 13.91 -13.36 6.97
N HIS A 45 14.42 -12.13 7.11
CA HIS A 45 13.83 -10.95 6.48
C HIS A 45 14.75 -10.43 5.36
N GLY A 46 14.11 -9.87 4.34
CA GLY A 46 14.66 -8.92 3.38
C GLY A 46 13.77 -7.68 3.42
N GLY A 47 13.53 -7.18 4.64
CA GLY A 47 12.43 -6.31 5.01
C GLY A 47 12.77 -4.83 4.91
N THR A 48 11.72 -4.01 4.82
CA THR A 48 11.81 -2.57 5.07
C THR A 48 11.30 -2.35 6.49
N LEU A 49 12.17 -1.91 7.40
CA LEU A 49 11.85 -1.73 8.82
C LEU A 49 11.88 -0.24 9.18
N HIS A 50 10.88 0.19 9.94
CA HIS A 50 10.64 1.57 10.31
C HIS A 50 11.07 1.83 11.75
N TRP A 51 11.86 2.88 11.96
CA TRP A 51 12.30 3.28 13.30
C TRP A 51 11.14 3.87 14.11
N ASP A 52 10.76 3.23 15.21
CA ASP A 52 9.78 3.73 16.18
C ASP A 52 10.43 4.25 17.48
N GLY A 53 11.67 3.83 17.75
CA GLY A 53 12.37 4.18 18.97
C GLY A 53 11.82 3.43 20.18
N ALA A 54 11.96 4.00 21.38
CA ALA A 54 11.79 3.27 22.63
C ALA A 54 10.33 3.19 23.15
N ASN A 55 9.34 3.01 22.26
CA ASN A 55 7.92 2.99 22.64
C ASN A 55 7.06 1.95 21.84
N PRO A 56 7.34 0.64 21.96
CA PRO A 56 6.88 -0.42 21.05
C PRO A 56 5.40 -0.84 21.18
N THR A 57 4.49 0.10 21.46
CA THR A 57 3.06 -0.14 21.67
C THR A 57 2.15 0.81 20.88
N ASP A 58 2.69 1.53 19.91
CA ASP A 58 2.11 2.75 19.37
C ASP A 58 1.35 2.57 18.04
N ALA A 59 0.60 3.62 17.67
CA ALA A 59 -0.40 3.62 16.59
C ALA A 59 0.23 3.84 15.18
N ASN A 60 1.26 3.07 14.86
CA ASN A 60 2.19 3.37 13.78
C ASN A 60 1.56 3.48 12.39
N SER A 61 2.04 4.47 11.62
CA SER A 61 1.40 4.91 10.38
C SER A 61 2.41 5.19 9.27
N LEU A 62 2.48 4.27 8.29
CA LEU A 62 3.23 4.46 7.04
C LEU A 62 2.77 5.65 6.20
N LEU A 63 1.55 6.17 6.43
CA LEU A 63 0.96 7.26 5.66
C LEU A 63 1.38 8.65 6.15
N THR A 64 1.73 8.77 7.44
CA THR A 64 1.96 10.07 8.09
C THR A 64 3.25 10.14 8.90
N GLY A 65 3.78 9.02 9.41
CA GLY A 65 4.78 9.03 10.47
C GLY A 65 4.23 9.52 11.81
N ALA A 66 2.93 9.38 12.04
CA ALA A 66 2.38 9.49 13.39
C ALA A 66 2.95 8.36 14.27
N THR A 67 3.12 8.70 15.55
CA THR A 67 3.85 7.97 16.62
C THR A 67 5.32 7.66 16.34
N LEU A 68 5.63 7.09 15.17
CA LEU A 68 6.99 6.71 14.74
C LEU A 68 8.10 7.71 15.15
N GLY A 69 9.17 7.17 15.73
CA GLY A 69 10.52 7.72 15.58
C GLY A 69 11.23 8.13 16.87
N GLY A 70 11.60 9.40 16.96
CA GLY A 70 12.29 9.98 18.12
C GLY A 70 13.76 9.56 18.24
N ALA A 71 14.29 9.69 19.46
CA ALA A 71 15.67 9.36 19.81
C ALA A 71 15.73 8.04 20.58
N GLY A 72 16.79 7.25 20.38
CA GLY A 72 16.92 5.92 21.00
C GLY A 72 18.21 5.22 20.63
N ILE A 73 18.26 3.91 20.88
CA ILE A 73 19.43 3.06 20.62
C ILE A 73 19.11 2.09 19.48
N TRP A 74 20.00 2.02 18.49
CA TRP A 74 19.98 0.98 17.47
C TRP A 74 20.95 -0.13 17.90
N ASP A 75 20.40 -1.22 18.42
CA ASP A 75 21.12 -2.42 18.79
C ASP A 75 20.35 -3.67 18.36
N THR A 76 20.92 -4.85 18.61
CA THR A 76 20.35 -6.14 18.15
C THR A 76 19.44 -6.81 19.19
N SER A 77 19.07 -6.09 20.25
CA SER A 77 18.37 -6.61 21.43
C SER A 77 17.12 -5.84 21.86
N THR A 78 16.96 -4.58 21.42
CA THR A 78 15.82 -3.73 21.76
C THR A 78 14.80 -3.67 20.62
N GLU A 79 13.53 -3.91 20.97
CA GLU A 79 12.38 -3.84 20.06
C GLU A 79 12.02 -2.36 19.82
N ASN A 80 12.62 -1.77 18.77
CA ASN A 80 12.46 -0.37 18.37
C ASN A 80 12.19 -0.22 16.84
N TRP A 81 11.90 -1.33 16.16
CA TRP A 81 11.77 -1.43 14.70
C TRP A 81 10.46 -2.09 14.27
N TRP A 82 9.57 -1.30 13.67
CA TRP A 82 8.29 -1.74 13.15
C TRP A 82 8.41 -2.26 11.70
N ASP A 83 7.81 -3.39 11.36
CA ASP A 83 7.90 -3.97 9.99
C ASP A 83 6.91 -3.35 8.98
N GLY A 84 6.07 -2.40 9.42
CA GLY A 84 5.04 -1.75 8.60
C GLY A 84 3.70 -2.50 8.52
N ALA A 85 3.56 -3.67 9.16
CA ALA A 85 2.37 -4.52 9.08
C ALA A 85 1.95 -5.16 10.42
N SER A 86 2.89 -5.39 11.34
CA SER A 86 2.67 -5.93 12.68
C SER A 86 2.01 -4.90 13.61
N ALA A 87 1.64 -5.35 14.82
CA ALA A 87 1.17 -4.48 15.91
C ALA A 87 2.19 -4.34 17.06
N ALA A 88 3.44 -4.76 16.83
CA ALA A 88 4.53 -4.76 17.82
C ALA A 88 5.88 -4.69 17.11
N ASP A 89 6.84 -4.01 17.72
CA ASP A 89 8.19 -3.87 17.17
C ASP A 89 9.02 -5.16 17.28
N ALA A 90 10.08 -5.22 16.47
CA ALA A 90 11.11 -6.23 16.51
C ALA A 90 12.49 -5.62 16.85
N ALA A 91 13.41 -6.46 17.32
CA ALA A 91 14.82 -6.09 17.45
C ALA A 91 15.54 -6.19 16.09
N TRP A 92 16.57 -5.37 15.87
CA TRP A 92 17.30 -5.37 14.59
C TRP A 92 18.12 -6.66 14.42
N ASN A 93 17.92 -7.34 13.29
CA ASN A 93 18.45 -8.70 13.05
C ASN A 93 19.87 -8.75 12.42
N ASN A 94 20.43 -7.60 12.02
CA ASN A 94 21.69 -7.50 11.25
C ASN A 94 21.70 -8.23 9.89
N ALA A 95 20.55 -8.43 9.26
CA ALA A 95 20.45 -8.96 7.90
C ALA A 95 20.92 -7.92 6.88
N GLY A 96 21.93 -8.28 6.07
CA GLY A 96 22.47 -7.43 4.99
C GLY A 96 21.52 -7.12 3.83
N SER A 97 20.28 -7.62 3.90
CA SER A 97 19.17 -7.34 2.98
C SER A 97 18.19 -6.28 3.50
N ASP A 98 18.20 -5.98 4.80
CA ASP A 98 17.14 -5.18 5.42
C ASP A 98 17.39 -3.68 5.30
N THR A 99 16.34 -2.93 4.99
CA THR A 99 16.37 -1.48 4.75
C THR A 99 15.79 -0.74 5.94
N ALA A 100 16.61 0.12 6.57
CA ALA A 100 16.20 0.95 7.70
C ALA A 100 15.52 2.24 7.25
N VAL A 101 14.32 2.54 7.76
CA VAL A 101 13.54 3.74 7.40
C VAL A 101 13.30 4.64 8.60
N PHE A 102 13.88 5.84 8.55
CA PHE A 102 13.67 6.89 9.54
C PHE A 102 12.55 7.84 9.09
N TRP A 103 11.31 7.49 9.44
CA TRP A 103 10.14 8.38 9.38
C TRP A 103 9.80 8.83 10.80
N GLY A 104 9.26 10.02 10.94
CA GLY A 104 8.39 10.40 12.07
C GLY A 104 8.94 11.58 12.84
N THR A 105 8.88 11.52 14.16
CA THR A 105 9.54 12.49 15.05
C THR A 105 11.05 12.42 14.84
N ALA A 106 11.72 13.51 14.45
CA ALA A 106 13.17 13.47 14.25
C ALA A 106 13.93 13.33 15.59
N GLY A 107 15.02 12.56 15.59
CA GLY A 107 15.87 12.38 16.78
C GLY A 107 17.29 11.88 16.49
N THR A 108 18.07 11.72 17.57
CA THR A 108 19.40 11.10 17.51
C THR A 108 19.28 9.61 17.79
N VAL A 109 19.71 8.79 16.83
CA VAL A 109 19.64 7.33 16.90
C VAL A 109 21.07 6.83 17.09
N THR A 110 21.35 6.26 18.26
CA THR A 110 22.73 5.93 18.69
C THR A 110 23.01 4.45 18.51
N LEU A 111 24.08 4.06 17.83
CA LEU A 111 24.44 2.64 17.70
C LEU A 111 24.91 2.08 19.05
N GLY A 112 24.17 1.10 19.57
CA GLY A 112 24.55 0.28 20.73
C GLY A 112 25.40 -0.92 20.31
N ASP A 113 25.06 -1.52 19.16
CA ASP A 113 25.81 -2.61 18.53
C ASP A 113 26.56 -2.19 17.27
N ASP A 114 27.34 -3.13 16.72
CA ASP A 114 27.80 -3.03 15.34
C ASP A 114 26.66 -3.52 14.44
N ILE A 115 26.20 -2.64 13.55
CA ILE A 115 24.97 -2.81 12.79
C ILE A 115 25.28 -3.15 11.33
N SER A 116 24.51 -4.04 10.72
CA SER A 116 24.50 -4.25 9.26
C SER A 116 23.11 -4.16 8.65
N THR A 117 23.07 -3.67 7.42
CA THR A 117 21.86 -3.30 6.65
C THR A 117 22.17 -3.35 5.15
N GLY A 118 21.14 -3.50 4.31
CA GLY A 118 21.23 -3.37 2.86
C GLY A 118 20.86 -1.99 2.31
N GLY A 119 20.21 -1.13 3.11
CA GLY A 119 19.69 0.15 2.63
C GLY A 119 19.21 1.09 3.74
N LEU A 120 19.12 2.37 3.43
CA LEU A 120 18.74 3.42 4.38
C LEU A 120 17.83 4.44 3.72
N GLU A 121 16.65 4.69 4.27
CA GLU A 121 15.77 5.77 3.84
C GLU A 121 15.51 6.76 4.97
N LEU A 122 15.71 8.05 4.68
CA LEU A 122 15.50 9.15 5.61
C LEU A 122 14.32 9.97 5.09
N ARG A 123 13.15 9.88 5.76
CA ARG A 123 11.91 10.53 5.33
C ARG A 123 11.63 11.85 6.08
N THR A 124 12.08 11.99 7.34
CA THR A 124 12.02 13.26 8.10
C THR A 124 13.37 13.98 8.14
N THR A 125 13.38 15.30 7.93
CA THR A 125 14.57 16.15 8.15
C THR A 125 14.89 16.25 9.65
N GLY A 126 16.17 16.08 10.02
CA GLY A 126 16.67 16.29 11.38
C GLY A 126 17.16 15.04 12.10
N TYR A 127 16.91 13.84 11.56
CA TYR A 127 17.52 12.61 12.05
C TYR A 127 19.04 12.65 11.97
N THR A 128 19.71 12.14 13.02
CA THR A 128 21.15 11.89 13.04
C THR A 128 21.40 10.47 13.53
N VAL A 129 21.94 9.61 12.66
CA VAL A 129 22.38 8.27 13.05
C VAL A 129 23.84 8.36 13.49
N ASN A 130 24.11 7.95 14.73
CA ASN A 130 25.37 8.22 15.41
C ASN A 130 26.00 6.95 15.97
N ALA A 131 27.11 6.51 15.37
CA ALA A 131 27.99 5.55 16.02
C ALA A 131 28.52 6.14 17.33
N SER A 132 28.28 5.44 18.44
CA SER A 132 28.60 5.95 19.78
C SER A 132 30.11 6.13 20.02
N THR A 133 30.45 6.77 21.12
CA THR A 133 31.85 6.93 21.57
C THR A 133 32.58 5.61 21.87
N GLN A 134 31.89 4.46 21.75
CA GLN A 134 32.43 3.10 21.92
C GLN A 134 32.66 2.38 20.58
N ALA A 135 33.15 3.11 19.56
CA ALA A 135 33.76 2.56 18.34
C ALA A 135 32.89 1.56 17.53
N LYS A 136 31.56 1.75 17.55
CA LYS A 136 30.59 0.96 16.79
C LYS A 136 30.54 1.33 15.30
N THR A 137 30.23 0.37 14.43
CA THR A 137 30.21 0.57 12.97
C THR A 137 28.82 0.32 12.37
N LEU A 138 28.37 1.21 11.49
CA LEU A 138 27.25 0.96 10.57
C LEU A 138 27.80 0.39 9.26
N THR A 139 27.43 -0.85 8.92
CA THR A 139 28.05 -1.65 7.85
C THR A 139 27.04 -2.02 6.77
N PHE A 140 27.10 -1.35 5.63
CA PHE A 140 26.28 -1.67 4.47
C PHE A 140 26.86 -2.88 3.71
N SER A 141 26.07 -3.94 3.53
CA SER A 141 26.59 -5.25 3.08
C SER A 141 25.88 -5.90 1.90
N ALA A 142 24.94 -5.21 1.25
CA ALA A 142 24.28 -5.68 0.03
C ALA A 142 25.19 -5.56 -1.21
N ALA A 143 24.73 -6.11 -2.34
CA ALA A 143 25.38 -5.91 -3.64
C ALA A 143 25.14 -4.48 -4.18
N ASP A 144 23.92 -3.96 -4.00
CA ASP A 144 23.49 -2.61 -4.36
C ASP A 144 22.87 -1.94 -3.13
N ASN A 145 23.62 -1.04 -2.48
CA ASN A 145 23.21 -0.42 -1.23
C ASN A 145 22.64 0.97 -1.52
N THR A 146 21.36 1.17 -1.25
CA THR A 146 20.68 2.44 -1.58
C THR A 146 20.48 3.29 -0.33
N ILE A 147 20.90 4.55 -0.40
CA ILE A 147 20.62 5.57 0.60
C ILE A 147 19.70 6.64 -0.02
N THR A 148 18.46 6.68 0.46
CA THR A 148 17.37 7.49 -0.09
C THR A 148 17.06 8.67 0.84
N LEU A 149 17.10 9.89 0.30
CA LEU A 149 16.60 11.09 0.95
C LEU A 149 15.18 11.37 0.46
N GLY A 150 14.17 11.12 1.30
CA GLY A 150 12.75 11.37 1.02
C GLY A 150 12.45 12.88 1.01
N ASN A 151 11.86 13.40 2.09
CA ASN A 151 11.62 14.84 2.25
C ASN A 151 12.75 15.51 3.08
N VAL A 152 14.00 15.33 2.62
CA VAL A 152 15.20 15.64 3.41
C VAL A 152 16.23 16.48 2.65
N ALA A 153 16.29 17.77 2.98
CA ALA A 153 17.27 18.70 2.41
C ALA A 153 18.72 18.40 2.85
N ALA A 154 18.91 17.92 4.08
CA ALA A 154 20.21 17.45 4.58
C ALA A 154 20.06 16.37 5.66
N ALA A 155 20.90 15.34 5.59
CA ALA A 155 21.05 14.30 6.61
C ALA A 155 22.54 14.09 6.95
N THR A 156 22.83 13.61 8.16
CA THR A 156 24.21 13.28 8.58
C THR A 156 24.25 11.90 9.25
N LEU A 157 25.22 11.08 8.82
CA LEU A 157 25.62 9.85 9.50
C LEU A 157 26.96 10.11 10.18
N THR A 158 27.04 9.93 11.50
CA THR A 158 28.23 10.28 12.30
C THR A 158 28.97 9.06 12.84
N GLY A 159 30.31 9.15 12.85
CA GLY A 159 31.22 8.10 13.32
C GLY A 159 31.53 7.05 12.24
N ALA A 160 31.75 5.79 12.62
CA ALA A 160 32.27 4.77 11.71
C ALA A 160 31.19 4.21 10.78
N VAL A 161 31.36 4.46 9.47
CA VAL A 161 30.54 3.88 8.40
C VAL A 161 31.43 3.02 7.50
N ALA A 162 31.00 1.79 7.24
CA ALA A 162 31.65 0.81 6.37
C ALA A 162 30.68 0.37 5.26
N GLY A 163 31.21 -0.09 4.12
CA GLY A 163 30.38 -0.52 3.00
C GLY A 163 31.09 -1.44 2.02
N THR A 164 30.37 -2.44 1.52
CA THR A 164 30.80 -3.31 0.41
C THR A 164 29.78 -3.24 -0.74
N GLY A 165 30.20 -3.60 -1.96
CA GLY A 165 29.31 -3.50 -3.12
C GLY A 165 29.11 -2.06 -3.60
N ASN A 166 28.07 -1.85 -4.41
CA ASN A 166 27.73 -0.53 -4.96
C ASN A 166 27.03 0.35 -3.91
N LEU A 167 27.21 1.67 -4.03
CA LEU A 167 26.48 2.70 -3.28
C LEU A 167 25.63 3.52 -4.26
N ILE A 168 24.36 3.72 -3.94
CA ILE A 168 23.43 4.58 -4.68
C ILE A 168 22.87 5.63 -3.73
N VAL A 169 23.11 6.92 -4.01
CA VAL A 169 22.55 8.05 -3.25
C VAL A 169 21.47 8.73 -4.10
N THR A 170 20.22 8.63 -3.65
CA THR A 170 19.03 9.02 -4.43
C THR A 170 18.04 9.89 -3.66
N GLY A 171 17.22 10.65 -4.38
CA GLY A 171 15.97 11.21 -3.86
C GLY A 171 14.88 10.13 -3.78
N GLY A 172 13.94 10.28 -2.84
CA GLY A 172 12.79 9.41 -2.67
C GLY A 172 11.52 9.92 -3.36
N ALA A 173 10.58 9.02 -3.64
CA ALA A 173 9.27 9.39 -4.22
C ALA A 173 8.37 10.15 -3.23
N TYR A 174 8.60 10.01 -1.92
CA TYR A 174 7.82 10.68 -0.87
C TYR A 174 8.25 12.13 -0.68
N GLY A 175 7.35 13.07 -1.00
CA GLY A 175 7.49 14.50 -0.68
C GLY A 175 7.98 15.41 -1.81
N GLY A 176 8.51 14.85 -2.91
CA GLY A 176 8.89 15.63 -4.10
C GLY A 176 10.22 16.42 -3.97
N GLN A 177 11.14 15.94 -3.14
CA GLN A 177 12.43 16.61 -2.91
C GLN A 177 13.36 16.50 -4.14
N THR A 178 13.53 17.60 -4.87
CA THR A 178 14.35 17.64 -6.10
C THR A 178 15.85 17.85 -5.87
N ALA A 179 16.30 18.12 -4.63
CA ALA A 179 17.70 18.23 -4.27
C ALA A 179 17.93 17.97 -2.76
N GLY A 180 19.03 17.32 -2.37
CA GLY A 180 19.33 16.99 -0.96
C GLY A 180 20.79 16.62 -0.72
N THR A 181 21.27 16.73 0.52
CA THR A 181 22.68 16.42 0.88
C THR A 181 22.78 15.32 1.94
N LEU A 182 23.38 14.18 1.59
CA LEU A 182 23.79 13.14 2.53
C LEU A 182 25.23 13.43 2.98
N THR A 183 25.46 13.62 4.28
CA THR A 183 26.82 13.84 4.83
C THR A 183 27.31 12.64 5.62
N LEU A 184 28.43 12.04 5.20
CA LEU A 184 29.16 11.03 5.97
C LEU A 184 30.26 11.74 6.77
N ASN A 185 30.17 11.71 8.10
CA ASN A 185 30.92 12.60 8.99
C ASN A 185 31.58 11.83 10.15
N GLY A 186 32.79 11.34 9.93
CA GLY A 186 33.52 10.48 10.88
C GLY A 186 34.61 9.69 10.17
N THR A 187 35.13 8.64 10.80
CA THR A 187 36.03 7.69 10.12
C THR A 187 35.26 6.68 9.26
N SER A 188 35.94 5.94 8.38
CA SER A 188 35.33 4.88 7.57
C SER A 188 36.20 3.63 7.55
N THR A 189 35.64 2.48 7.88
CA THR A 189 36.34 1.21 8.13
C THR A 189 36.13 0.21 6.99
N GLY A 190 36.84 0.44 5.88
CA GLY A 190 36.66 -0.32 4.63
C GLY A 190 35.64 0.37 3.73
N GLY A 191 36.16 1.07 2.72
CA GLY A 191 35.35 1.84 1.77
C GLY A 191 34.68 0.96 0.70
N TRP A 192 33.59 1.49 0.15
CA TRP A 192 32.73 0.85 -0.85
C TRP A 192 33.52 0.28 -2.02
N SER A 193 33.43 -1.03 -2.26
CA SER A 193 34.21 -1.73 -3.28
C SER A 193 33.59 -1.71 -4.69
N GLY A 194 32.29 -1.43 -4.80
CA GLY A 194 31.58 -1.30 -6.06
C GLY A 194 31.63 0.12 -6.64
N THR A 195 30.68 0.43 -7.50
CA THR A 195 30.48 1.76 -8.09
C THR A 195 29.64 2.65 -7.17
N THR A 196 29.87 3.95 -7.25
CA THR A 196 29.14 4.96 -6.45
C THR A 196 28.31 5.85 -7.35
N THR A 197 26.98 5.78 -7.28
CA THR A 197 26.06 6.59 -8.08
C THR A 197 25.41 7.68 -7.24
N VAL A 198 25.37 8.92 -7.75
CA VAL A 198 24.62 10.04 -7.14
C VAL A 198 23.65 10.62 -8.17
N THR A 199 22.35 10.59 -7.87
CA THR A 199 21.28 10.99 -8.81
C THR A 199 21.04 12.51 -8.83
N THR A 200 20.27 12.98 -9.82
CA THR A 200 19.93 14.39 -10.05
C THR A 200 19.61 15.15 -8.77
N GLY A 201 20.31 16.25 -8.53
CA GLY A 201 20.10 17.14 -7.38
C GLY A 201 20.60 16.61 -6.02
N MET A 202 20.95 15.34 -5.91
CA MET A 202 21.54 14.79 -4.68
C MET A 202 23.03 15.14 -4.57
N THR A 203 23.52 15.33 -3.35
CA THR A 203 24.93 15.56 -3.03
C THR A 203 25.40 14.57 -1.98
N LEU A 204 26.39 13.75 -2.31
CA LEU A 204 27.14 12.94 -1.35
C LEU A 204 28.30 13.76 -0.79
N ALA A 205 28.19 14.21 0.45
CA ALA A 205 29.22 14.95 1.15
C ALA A 205 30.06 14.03 2.04
N LEU A 206 31.38 14.01 1.83
CA LEU A 206 32.35 13.35 2.71
C LEU A 206 32.99 14.43 3.60
N ALA A 207 32.81 14.29 4.91
CA ALA A 207 33.24 15.25 5.92
C ALA A 207 34.07 14.59 7.02
N ASP A 208 34.79 15.44 7.76
CA ASP A 208 35.83 15.02 8.71
C ASP A 208 36.82 14.04 8.06
N SER A 209 37.01 12.86 8.65
CA SER A 209 38.05 11.89 8.30
C SER A 209 37.50 10.74 7.45
N ASN A 210 36.40 11.00 6.73
CA ASN A 210 35.65 9.97 6.03
C ASN A 210 36.26 9.69 4.66
N GLN A 211 36.67 8.44 4.45
CA GLN A 211 37.34 7.94 3.25
C GLN A 211 36.48 6.85 2.59
N ALA A 212 35.14 6.93 2.69
CA ALA A 212 34.25 5.86 2.25
C ALA A 212 34.44 5.49 0.76
N LEU A 213 34.89 6.40 -0.10
CA LEU A 213 35.12 6.17 -1.53
C LEU A 213 36.56 5.77 -1.87
N ILE A 214 37.40 5.43 -0.88
CA ILE A 214 38.78 4.96 -1.12
C ILE A 214 38.85 3.54 -1.71
N GLY A 215 37.75 2.80 -1.71
CA GLY A 215 37.64 1.47 -2.31
C GLY A 215 36.94 1.43 -3.69
N THR A 216 36.36 2.55 -4.15
CA THR A 216 35.33 2.50 -5.21
C THR A 216 35.93 2.22 -6.59
N SER A 217 35.27 1.37 -7.37
CA SER A 217 35.67 1.04 -8.73
C SER A 217 35.34 2.15 -9.75
N GLY A 218 34.48 3.11 -9.38
CA GLY A 218 34.16 4.28 -10.19
C GLY A 218 32.97 5.06 -9.63
N ILE A 219 32.86 6.34 -10.00
CA ILE A 219 31.78 7.24 -9.59
C ILE A 219 30.90 7.59 -10.79
N SER A 220 29.58 7.60 -10.61
CA SER A 220 28.58 7.98 -11.60
C SER A 220 27.76 9.18 -11.08
N LEU A 221 27.99 10.36 -11.64
CA LEU A 221 27.22 11.56 -11.35
C LEU A 221 26.08 11.64 -12.37
N ALA A 222 24.90 11.15 -12.01
CA ALA A 222 23.70 11.19 -12.84
C ALA A 222 22.94 12.50 -12.61
N GLY A 223 23.61 13.65 -12.80
CA GLY A 223 23.10 14.98 -12.44
C GLY A 223 23.23 15.34 -10.95
N GLY A 224 23.72 14.41 -10.12
CA GLY A 224 24.06 14.64 -8.72
C GLY A 224 25.48 15.15 -8.52
N GLY A 225 25.96 15.18 -7.28
CA GLY A 225 27.30 15.67 -6.98
C GLY A 225 28.00 15.04 -5.78
N ILE A 226 29.32 15.26 -5.72
CA ILE A 226 30.16 14.93 -4.56
C ILE A 226 30.71 16.21 -3.92
N ARG A 227 30.73 16.26 -2.59
CA ARG A 227 31.31 17.38 -1.81
C ARG A 227 32.33 16.88 -0.81
N LEU A 228 33.61 17.21 -1.03
CA LEU A 228 34.72 16.80 -0.18
C LEU A 228 35.06 17.95 0.78
N THR A 229 34.93 17.69 2.09
CA THR A 229 34.95 18.74 3.13
C THR A 229 36.00 18.47 4.19
N ASN A 230 37.06 19.29 4.25
CA ASN A 230 37.96 19.32 5.41
C ASN A 230 37.44 20.32 6.47
N THR A 231 37.39 19.86 7.71
CA THR A 231 36.96 20.61 8.90
C THR A 231 38.11 20.97 9.85
N ASN A 232 39.26 20.27 9.79
CA ASN A 232 40.42 20.51 10.66
C ASN A 232 41.77 20.21 9.99
N ALA A 233 42.86 20.69 10.60
CA ALA A 233 44.21 20.62 10.03
C ALA A 233 44.80 19.20 9.93
N SER A 234 44.35 18.24 10.73
CA SER A 234 44.81 16.84 10.66
C SER A 234 44.39 16.12 9.37
N GLN A 235 43.38 16.64 8.67
CA GLN A 235 42.86 16.04 7.44
C GLN A 235 43.62 16.47 6.17
N ALA A 236 44.66 17.31 6.30
CA ALA A 236 45.42 17.93 5.20
C ALA A 236 45.92 16.97 4.10
N ALA A 237 46.21 15.73 4.48
CA ALA A 237 46.74 14.67 3.62
C ALA A 237 45.83 13.43 3.55
N LEU A 238 44.53 13.56 3.87
CA LEU A 238 43.55 12.50 3.64
C LEU A 238 43.12 12.47 2.19
N ASN A 239 43.15 11.29 1.59
CA ASN A 239 42.53 10.99 0.31
C ASN A 239 41.13 10.41 0.57
N ARG A 240 40.08 11.01 0.01
CA ARG A 240 38.69 10.55 0.22
C ARG A 240 38.12 9.69 -0.90
N VAL A 241 38.74 9.69 -2.07
CA VAL A 241 38.26 9.06 -3.31
C VAL A 241 39.46 8.48 -4.05
N HIS A 242 39.49 7.17 -4.26
CA HIS A 242 40.66 6.49 -4.85
C HIS A 242 41.15 7.17 -6.15
N ASP A 243 42.46 7.47 -6.25
CA ASP A 243 43.05 8.27 -7.34
C ASP A 243 42.79 7.71 -8.76
N THR A 244 42.45 6.43 -8.86
CA THR A 244 42.15 5.74 -10.13
C THR A 244 40.64 5.51 -10.37
N ALA A 245 39.76 5.95 -9.47
CA ALA A 245 38.32 5.80 -9.63
C ALA A 245 37.79 6.75 -10.71
N GLY A 246 37.47 6.20 -11.89
CA GLY A 246 36.95 6.99 -13.00
C GLY A 246 35.60 7.62 -12.66
N ILE A 247 35.42 8.90 -12.99
CA ILE A 247 34.19 9.65 -12.73
C ILE A 247 33.43 9.85 -14.04
N THR A 248 32.30 9.18 -14.20
CA THR A 248 31.36 9.39 -15.32
C THR A 248 30.34 10.44 -14.91
N ALA A 249 30.19 11.52 -15.69
CA ALA A 249 29.26 12.61 -15.41
C ALA A 249 28.21 12.77 -16.51
N ASN A 250 26.95 12.89 -16.09
CA ASN A 250 25.78 13.27 -16.89
C ASN A 250 25.21 14.57 -16.31
N GLY A 251 26.06 15.60 -16.32
CA GLY A 251 25.92 16.81 -15.53
C GLY A 251 26.17 16.58 -14.03
N GLY A 252 25.99 17.63 -13.24
CA GLY A 252 26.11 17.57 -11.78
C GLY A 252 27.22 18.46 -11.21
N ALA A 253 27.76 18.09 -10.04
CA ALA A 253 28.78 18.89 -9.35
C ALA A 253 29.90 18.08 -8.68
N ILE A 254 31.12 18.63 -8.71
CA ILE A 254 32.25 18.19 -7.88
C ILE A 254 32.65 19.41 -7.04
N THR A 255 32.55 19.33 -5.72
CA THR A 255 32.82 20.47 -4.82
C THR A 255 33.90 20.13 -3.82
N PHE A 256 34.95 20.95 -3.71
CA PHE A 256 35.96 20.88 -2.66
C PHE A 256 35.78 22.08 -1.72
N THR A 257 35.77 21.83 -0.41
CA THR A 257 35.47 22.85 0.61
C THR A 257 36.37 22.65 1.83
N ASN A 258 36.96 23.74 2.32
CA ASN A 258 37.90 23.68 3.44
C ASN A 258 37.55 24.77 4.47
N SER A 259 37.28 24.35 5.71
CA SER A 259 37.07 25.25 6.85
C SER A 259 38.33 26.06 7.18
N SER A 260 38.13 27.22 7.79
CA SER A 260 39.15 28.26 7.99
C SER A 260 40.43 27.78 8.70
N GLY A 261 41.59 28.02 8.08
CA GLY A 261 42.90 27.78 8.68
C GLY A 261 44.07 28.21 7.79
N THR A 262 45.29 28.03 8.29
CA THR A 262 46.56 28.31 7.59
C THR A 262 47.16 27.09 6.87
N THR A 263 46.45 25.96 6.89
CA THR A 263 46.85 24.66 6.34
C THR A 263 46.78 24.62 4.80
N VAL A 264 47.56 23.73 4.19
CA VAL A 264 47.44 23.36 2.77
C VAL A 264 46.66 22.05 2.68
N TYR A 265 45.59 22.02 1.88
CA TYR A 265 44.80 20.81 1.62
C TYR A 265 44.92 20.36 0.16
N THR A 266 45.13 19.07 -0.07
CA THR A 266 45.25 18.50 -1.43
C THR A 266 44.34 17.28 -1.56
N GLU A 267 43.59 17.20 -2.64
CA GLU A 267 42.71 16.06 -2.97
C GLU A 267 42.92 15.69 -4.44
N THR A 268 42.91 14.39 -4.76
CA THR A 268 43.08 13.88 -6.14
C THR A 268 41.91 12.96 -6.49
N LEU A 269 41.35 13.15 -7.68
CA LEU A 269 40.26 12.36 -8.24
C LEU A 269 40.74 11.68 -9.53
N GLY A 270 40.14 10.54 -9.86
CA GLY A 270 40.39 9.87 -11.14
C GLY A 270 39.89 10.65 -12.35
N ALA A 271 40.12 10.09 -13.54
CA ALA A 271 39.76 10.73 -14.81
C ALA A 271 38.24 10.95 -14.93
N VAL A 272 37.86 12.17 -15.32
CA VAL A 272 36.46 12.61 -15.45
C VAL A 272 36.00 12.56 -16.91
N ALA A 273 34.88 11.89 -17.18
CA ALA A 273 34.27 11.79 -18.51
C ALA A 273 32.85 12.39 -18.51
N LEU A 274 32.65 13.51 -19.22
CA LEU A 274 31.37 14.19 -19.32
C LEU A 274 30.58 13.71 -20.56
N ASN A 275 29.59 12.86 -20.31
CA ASN A 275 28.74 12.23 -21.32
C ASN A 275 27.51 13.07 -21.70
N SER A 276 26.97 13.87 -20.78
CA SER A 276 25.86 14.78 -21.08
C SER A 276 25.85 15.98 -20.13
N GLY A 277 25.14 17.05 -20.49
CA GLY A 277 24.80 18.16 -19.59
C GLY A 277 25.96 19.11 -19.21
N LEU A 278 25.78 19.77 -18.06
CA LEU A 278 26.73 20.72 -17.45
C LEU A 278 27.29 20.13 -16.15
N LEU A 279 28.62 20.00 -16.07
CA LEU A 279 29.33 19.65 -14.84
C LEU A 279 29.95 20.90 -14.22
N SER A 280 29.63 21.20 -12.97
CA SER A 280 30.26 22.30 -12.22
C SER A 280 31.34 21.77 -11.27
N VAL A 281 32.59 22.16 -11.47
CA VAL A 281 33.73 21.85 -10.58
C VAL A 281 34.02 23.10 -9.74
N VAL A 282 33.82 22.99 -8.43
CA VAL A 282 33.72 24.14 -7.52
C VAL A 282 34.70 24.03 -6.36
N GLU A 283 35.58 25.02 -6.23
CA GLU A 283 36.35 25.29 -5.01
C GLU A 283 35.68 26.39 -4.18
N ALA A 284 35.04 25.98 -3.08
CA ALA A 284 34.31 26.89 -2.19
C ALA A 284 35.23 27.40 -1.07
N ASN A 285 35.38 28.72 -0.96
CA ASN A 285 36.24 29.35 0.04
C ASN A 285 35.58 29.40 1.42
N ASN A 286 36.28 28.89 2.43
CA ASN A 286 36.17 29.35 3.81
C ASN A 286 37.55 29.60 4.47
N GLN A 287 38.63 29.67 3.67
CA GLN A 287 39.98 29.89 4.19
C GLN A 287 40.27 31.35 4.54
N THR A 288 40.79 31.58 5.76
CA THR A 288 41.28 32.88 6.24
C THR A 288 42.77 32.79 6.57
N GLY A 289 43.60 33.68 6.01
CA GLY A 289 45.04 33.71 6.27
C GLY A 289 45.87 33.10 5.14
N SER A 290 46.93 32.37 5.49
CA SER A 290 47.98 31.89 4.56
C SER A 290 47.81 30.45 4.06
N GLY A 291 46.65 29.82 4.29
CA GLY A 291 46.35 28.48 3.79
C GLY A 291 46.28 28.40 2.27
N SER A 292 46.13 27.19 1.75
CA SER A 292 45.85 26.92 0.33
C SER A 292 44.99 25.67 0.17
N GLN A 293 44.41 25.47 -1.00
CA GLN A 293 43.83 24.18 -1.39
C GLN A 293 44.11 23.85 -2.86
N THR A 294 44.09 22.58 -3.22
CA THR A 294 44.25 22.11 -4.60
C THR A 294 43.40 20.87 -4.86
N LEU A 295 42.51 20.93 -5.85
CA LEU A 295 41.76 19.78 -6.36
C LEU A 295 42.38 19.32 -7.70
N THR A 296 42.85 18.07 -7.76
CA THR A 296 43.43 17.49 -8.98
C THR A 296 42.45 16.50 -9.62
N LEU A 297 42.24 16.60 -10.93
CA LEU A 297 41.48 15.64 -11.73
C LEU A 297 42.46 14.85 -12.62
N GLY A 298 42.44 13.51 -12.55
CA GLY A 298 43.32 12.59 -13.29
C GLY A 298 43.05 12.47 -14.80
N GLY A 299 42.27 13.39 -15.36
CA GLY A 299 41.80 13.41 -16.75
C GLY A 299 40.51 14.21 -16.88
N LEU A 300 40.28 14.80 -18.06
CA LEU A 300 38.99 15.41 -18.41
C LEU A 300 38.67 15.15 -19.89
N THR A 301 37.57 14.45 -20.15
CA THR A 301 37.12 14.06 -21.49
C THR A 301 35.67 14.51 -21.72
N ARG A 302 35.39 15.02 -22.92
CA ARG A 302 34.07 15.54 -23.32
C ARG A 302 33.43 14.68 -24.41
N ASN A 303 32.45 13.88 -24.05
CA ASN A 303 31.76 12.95 -24.96
C ASN A 303 30.46 13.57 -25.50
N GLY A 304 30.57 14.65 -26.29
CA GLY A 304 29.42 15.30 -26.94
C GLY A 304 29.67 16.77 -27.28
N SER A 305 29.13 17.26 -28.41
CA SER A 305 29.37 18.62 -28.91
C SER A 305 28.63 19.73 -28.13
N THR A 306 27.64 19.37 -27.30
CA THR A 306 26.80 20.28 -26.51
C THR A 306 27.14 20.32 -25.01
N ASN A 307 28.01 19.41 -24.53
CA ASN A 307 28.30 19.26 -23.10
C ASN A 307 29.26 20.36 -22.61
N ALA A 308 29.16 20.81 -21.35
CA ALA A 308 30.01 21.89 -20.83
C ALA A 308 30.55 21.61 -19.42
N VAL A 309 31.73 22.17 -19.12
CA VAL A 309 32.34 22.14 -17.78
C VAL A 309 32.49 23.57 -17.26
N HIS A 310 32.01 23.82 -16.05
CA HIS A 310 32.09 25.12 -15.40
C HIS A 310 33.06 25.03 -14.22
N PHE A 311 34.15 25.81 -14.27
CA PHE A 311 35.13 25.91 -13.19
C PHE A 311 34.88 27.17 -12.36
N ALA A 312 34.58 27.00 -11.08
CA ALA A 312 34.42 28.11 -10.14
C ALA A 312 35.37 27.95 -8.96
N ALA A 313 36.23 28.93 -8.73
CA ALA A 313 36.96 29.09 -7.48
C ALA A 313 36.59 30.45 -6.89
N ALA A 314 36.21 30.50 -5.62
CA ALA A 314 35.94 31.77 -4.96
C ALA A 314 37.24 32.56 -4.72
N GLY A 315 37.17 33.89 -4.78
CA GLY A 315 38.33 34.78 -4.60
C GLY A 315 38.72 35.53 -5.86
N THR A 316 38.02 36.64 -6.14
CA THR A 316 38.28 37.52 -7.28
C THR A 316 39.47 38.44 -7.00
N GLY A 317 40.68 38.06 -7.42
CA GLY A 317 41.87 38.93 -7.35
C GLY A 317 43.08 38.35 -8.09
N PRO A 318 43.88 39.18 -8.80
CA PRO A 318 45.14 38.72 -9.42
C PRO A 318 46.08 38.09 -8.39
N GLN A 319 46.63 36.92 -8.70
CA GLN A 319 47.45 36.17 -7.75
C GLN A 319 48.83 36.83 -7.53
N ALA A 320 49.20 37.01 -6.26
CA ALA A 320 50.59 37.22 -5.88
C ALA A 320 51.32 35.86 -5.84
N ALA A 321 52.61 35.84 -6.16
CA ALA A 321 53.39 34.60 -6.23
C ALA A 321 53.55 33.94 -4.83
N GLY A 322 52.70 32.96 -4.53
CA GLY A 322 52.73 32.20 -3.28
C GLY A 322 51.34 31.85 -2.75
N ASN A 323 50.74 30.80 -3.30
CA ASN A 323 49.54 30.09 -2.83
C ASN A 323 48.21 30.88 -2.78
N LYS A 324 47.23 30.49 -3.62
CA LYS A 324 45.91 30.01 -3.14
C LYS A 324 45.07 29.39 -4.27
N ASN A 325 44.27 28.39 -3.87
CA ASN A 325 43.09 27.79 -4.51
C ASN A 325 43.22 27.47 -6.01
N ARG A 326 43.36 26.18 -6.35
CA ARG A 326 43.77 25.69 -7.67
C ARG A 326 43.08 24.39 -8.07
N ILE A 327 42.26 24.45 -9.11
CA ILE A 327 41.81 23.26 -9.84
C ILE A 327 42.86 22.89 -10.90
N VAL A 328 43.29 21.63 -10.90
CA VAL A 328 44.34 21.07 -11.77
C VAL A 328 43.75 19.90 -12.56
N VAL A 329 44.11 19.77 -13.84
CA VAL A 329 43.72 18.63 -14.69
C VAL A 329 44.97 18.02 -15.28
N THR A 330 45.25 16.75 -14.98
CA THR A 330 46.36 15.99 -15.55
C THR A 330 45.85 15.06 -16.66
N GLY A 331 46.71 14.64 -17.59
CA GLY A 331 46.39 13.59 -18.57
C GLY A 331 45.37 13.91 -19.67
N ALA A 332 44.86 15.14 -19.78
CA ALA A 332 43.98 15.55 -20.88
C ALA A 332 44.72 15.54 -22.24
N GLY A 333 44.04 15.08 -23.30
CA GLY A 333 44.65 14.80 -24.61
C GLY A 333 45.14 16.05 -25.35
N THR A 334 46.33 15.98 -25.93
CA THR A 334 46.96 17.11 -26.63
C THR A 334 46.24 17.47 -27.93
N THR A 335 45.83 18.74 -28.05
CA THR A 335 45.37 19.33 -29.31
C THR A 335 46.51 20.07 -30.02
N ALA A 336 46.37 20.33 -31.32
CA ALA A 336 47.39 20.98 -32.14
C ALA A 336 47.64 22.48 -31.79
N ALA A 337 46.83 23.09 -30.93
CA ALA A 337 46.94 24.50 -30.54
C ALA A 337 47.65 24.73 -29.20
N GLY A 338 47.96 23.68 -28.43
CA GLY A 338 48.38 23.79 -27.02
C GLY A 338 47.21 24.03 -26.05
N GLU A 339 46.00 24.23 -26.56
CA GLU A 339 44.75 24.30 -25.79
C GLU A 339 44.38 22.89 -25.31
N ILE A 340 44.60 22.62 -24.01
CA ILE A 340 44.33 21.31 -23.38
C ILE A 340 42.83 21.10 -23.14
N ILE A 341 42.09 22.19 -22.92
CA ILE A 341 40.63 22.20 -22.76
C ILE A 341 40.10 23.29 -23.69
N GLY A 342 39.11 22.94 -24.53
CA GLY A 342 38.57 23.85 -25.55
C GLY A 342 37.47 24.78 -25.04
N PRO A 343 36.79 25.54 -25.94
CA PRO A 343 35.76 26.54 -25.60
C PRO A 343 34.46 25.96 -25.00
N TRP A 344 34.48 24.70 -24.59
CA TRP A 344 33.43 23.98 -23.87
C TRP A 344 33.65 23.95 -22.35
N ALA A 345 34.76 24.53 -21.86
CA ALA A 345 34.95 24.79 -20.44
C ALA A 345 35.16 26.27 -20.16
N THR A 346 34.51 26.76 -19.10
CA THR A 346 34.48 28.18 -18.74
C THR A 346 34.90 28.42 -17.29
N THR A 347 35.46 29.60 -17.02
CA THR A 347 35.86 30.03 -15.67
C THR A 347 35.00 31.19 -15.20
N GLY A 348 34.38 31.11 -14.02
CA GLY A 348 33.67 32.26 -13.47
C GLY A 348 32.60 31.95 -12.43
N GLY A 349 31.60 32.83 -12.38
CA GLY A 349 30.33 32.59 -11.69
C GLY A 349 29.32 31.94 -12.62
N THR A 350 28.40 31.16 -12.05
CA THR A 350 27.35 30.45 -12.79
C THR A 350 26.53 31.40 -13.67
N GLY A 351 26.62 31.21 -14.99
CA GLY A 351 25.90 32.00 -15.99
C GLY A 351 26.78 32.88 -16.89
N VAL A 352 28.08 33.02 -16.60
CA VAL A 352 29.03 33.73 -17.47
C VAL A 352 29.80 32.71 -18.32
N LEU A 353 29.44 32.60 -19.60
CA LEU A 353 30.05 31.64 -20.55
C LEU A 353 31.07 32.29 -21.51
N SER A 354 31.46 33.55 -21.29
CA SER A 354 32.37 34.30 -22.18
C SER A 354 33.85 33.94 -22.02
N ASP A 355 34.22 33.30 -20.91
CA ASP A 355 35.59 33.26 -20.43
C ASP A 355 36.17 31.85 -20.58
N TYR A 356 37.07 31.68 -21.55
CA TYR A 356 37.75 30.40 -21.81
C TYR A 356 38.78 30.08 -20.71
N ALA A 357 38.84 28.80 -20.33
CA ALA A 357 39.83 28.29 -19.38
C ALA A 357 41.26 28.29 -19.98
N VAL A 358 42.09 29.28 -19.61
CA VAL A 358 43.49 29.35 -20.03
C VAL A 358 44.39 28.58 -19.05
N TYR A 359 45.33 27.81 -19.58
CA TYR A 359 46.25 26.97 -18.81
C TYR A 359 47.61 27.64 -18.63
N ALA A 360 47.99 27.90 -17.38
CA ALA A 360 49.39 28.01 -16.99
C ALA A 360 49.95 26.59 -16.79
N ALA A 361 51.28 26.39 -16.90
CA ALA A 361 51.91 25.07 -17.10
C ALA A 361 51.50 23.93 -16.12
N ASP A 362 50.90 24.26 -14.97
CA ASP A 362 50.41 23.34 -13.94
C ASP A 362 48.99 23.63 -13.40
N HIS A 363 48.21 24.58 -13.95
CA HIS A 363 46.84 24.90 -13.49
C HIS A 363 45.99 25.79 -14.44
N VAL A 364 44.67 25.78 -14.21
CA VAL A 364 43.69 26.66 -14.89
C VAL A 364 43.62 28.03 -14.21
N VAL A 365 43.53 29.11 -15.00
CA VAL A 365 43.47 30.51 -14.53
C VAL A 365 42.21 31.23 -15.07
N PRO A 366 41.49 32.03 -14.26
CA PRO A 366 40.38 32.87 -14.74
C PRO A 366 40.84 33.96 -15.71
N ALA A 367 40.04 34.25 -16.74
CA ALA A 367 40.39 35.13 -17.87
C ALA A 367 40.35 36.66 -17.55
N ALA A 368 40.97 37.10 -16.45
CA ALA A 368 40.86 38.48 -15.95
C ALA A 368 42.20 39.13 -15.50
N ILE A 369 43.29 38.94 -16.24
CA ILE A 369 44.53 39.72 -16.08
C ILE A 369 45.00 40.24 -17.44
N ALA A 370 45.16 41.55 -17.57
CA ALA A 370 45.62 42.19 -18.80
C ALA A 370 47.14 42.08 -18.99
N ALA A 371 47.57 41.53 -20.12
CA ALA A 371 48.91 41.77 -20.65
C ALA A 371 48.95 43.18 -21.25
N SER A 372 49.29 44.18 -20.43
CA SER A 372 49.28 45.59 -20.81
C SER A 372 50.47 45.96 -21.71
N GLY A 373 50.35 45.69 -23.01
CA GLY A 373 51.22 46.24 -24.05
C GLY A 373 51.51 45.30 -25.22
N GLU A 374 51.15 45.73 -26.43
CA GLU A 374 51.96 45.65 -27.67
C GLU A 374 51.28 46.54 -28.75
N PRO A 375 52.01 47.29 -29.61
CA PRO A 375 51.39 48.38 -30.39
C PRO A 375 50.76 48.02 -31.75
N THR A 376 50.88 46.80 -32.27
CA THR A 376 50.51 46.49 -33.67
C THR A 376 49.71 45.20 -33.86
N TRP A 377 48.45 45.33 -34.32
CA TRP A 377 47.59 44.23 -34.73
C TRP A 377 47.67 44.03 -36.25
N THR A 378 48.35 42.97 -36.70
CA THR A 378 48.74 42.79 -38.11
C THR A 378 48.05 41.64 -38.86
N ASP A 379 47.29 40.78 -38.17
CA ASP A 379 46.41 39.77 -38.79
C ASP A 379 45.07 40.41 -39.20
N ALA A 380 44.45 39.89 -40.27
CA ALA A 380 43.23 40.41 -40.87
C ALA A 380 42.08 39.38 -40.88
N ALA A 381 42.32 38.13 -40.43
CA ALA A 381 41.44 36.99 -40.65
C ALA A 381 40.64 36.53 -39.41
N ARG A 382 40.52 37.35 -38.36
CA ARG A 382 39.83 36.97 -37.11
C ARG A 382 38.69 37.93 -36.76
N ALA A 383 37.74 37.42 -36.00
CA ALA A 383 36.71 38.21 -35.33
C ALA A 383 37.34 38.95 -34.12
N TYR A 384 36.94 40.21 -33.91
CA TYR A 384 37.46 41.04 -32.82
C TYR A 384 36.33 41.83 -32.15
N THR A 385 36.39 41.93 -30.82
CA THR A 385 35.53 42.79 -30.00
C THR A 385 36.22 44.13 -29.79
N PHE A 386 35.55 45.24 -30.10
CA PHE A 386 36.06 46.59 -29.85
C PHE A 386 35.41 47.19 -28.61
N ASP A 387 36.22 47.72 -27.69
CA ASP A 387 35.76 48.27 -26.39
C ASP A 387 36.16 49.75 -26.29
N ALA A 388 35.20 50.65 -26.08
CA ALA A 388 35.41 52.09 -26.16
C ALA A 388 34.83 52.85 -24.95
N GLN A 389 35.62 53.80 -24.42
CA GLN A 389 35.15 54.77 -23.43
C GLN A 389 34.51 55.99 -24.11
N MET A 390 33.30 56.34 -23.67
CA MET A 390 32.63 57.59 -24.03
C MET A 390 33.39 58.79 -23.41
N GLY A 391 34.13 59.54 -24.23
CA GLY A 391 34.80 60.78 -23.79
C GLY A 391 35.94 61.26 -24.70
N THR A 392 36.68 60.34 -25.31
CA THR A 392 37.77 60.65 -26.24
C THR A 392 37.66 59.78 -27.50
N GLY A 393 37.04 60.32 -28.55
CA GLY A 393 36.64 59.54 -29.73
C GLY A 393 37.80 58.81 -30.44
N PRO A 394 37.86 57.46 -30.39
CA PRO A 394 38.86 56.70 -31.13
C PRO A 394 38.48 56.66 -32.62
N THR A 395 39.44 56.91 -33.51
CA THR A 395 39.21 56.82 -34.96
C THR A 395 39.87 55.55 -35.50
N LEU A 396 39.06 54.59 -35.94
CA LEU A 396 39.52 53.43 -36.70
C LEU A 396 39.69 53.83 -38.18
N THR A 397 40.81 53.44 -38.79
CA THR A 397 41.23 53.93 -40.13
C THR A 397 41.56 52.81 -41.12
N ALA A 398 41.27 51.55 -40.78
CA ALA A 398 41.56 50.38 -41.60
C ALA A 398 40.34 49.45 -41.69
N ALA A 399 40.00 49.03 -42.91
CA ALA A 399 38.88 48.12 -43.17
C ALA A 399 39.07 46.77 -42.47
N ARG A 400 38.07 46.37 -41.70
CA ARG A 400 38.01 45.14 -40.87
C ARG A 400 36.55 44.73 -40.68
N THR A 401 36.31 43.42 -40.59
CA THR A 401 35.05 42.85 -40.09
C THR A 401 34.99 43.01 -38.57
N ILE A 402 33.90 43.56 -38.03
CA ILE A 402 33.69 43.77 -36.60
C ILE A 402 32.46 42.96 -36.19
N THR A 403 32.62 42.01 -35.27
CA THR A 403 31.54 41.09 -34.85
C THR A 403 30.83 41.51 -33.57
N ALA A 404 31.39 42.44 -32.81
CA ALA A 404 30.75 43.04 -31.64
C ALA A 404 31.35 44.42 -31.32
N LEU A 405 30.47 45.36 -30.95
CA LEU A 405 30.83 46.71 -30.50
C LEU A 405 30.41 46.85 -29.02
N ARG A 406 31.34 47.25 -28.15
CA ARG A 406 31.10 47.40 -26.71
C ARG A 406 31.35 48.84 -26.25
N SER A 407 30.38 49.37 -25.51
CA SER A 407 30.43 50.69 -24.90
C SER A 407 30.59 50.55 -23.39
N VAL A 408 31.51 51.30 -22.79
CA VAL A 408 31.69 51.35 -21.34
C VAL A 408 31.56 52.78 -20.84
N THR A 409 30.46 53.07 -20.16
CA THR A 409 30.24 54.34 -19.44
C THR A 409 30.35 54.11 -17.94
N ALA A 410 31.56 54.22 -17.41
CA ALA A 410 31.78 54.29 -15.96
C ALA A 410 31.66 55.75 -15.49
N ASN A 411 30.43 56.22 -15.28
CA ASN A 411 30.15 57.42 -14.47
C ASN A 411 28.70 57.44 -13.98
N ASN A 412 28.52 57.49 -12.67
CA ASN A 412 27.22 57.73 -12.04
C ASN A 412 26.83 59.22 -12.14
N ASN A 413 25.53 59.50 -12.08
CA ASN A 413 24.92 60.84 -11.93
C ASN A 413 24.95 61.78 -13.16
N ALA A 414 23.92 61.66 -14.01
CA ALA A 414 23.57 62.66 -15.02
C ALA A 414 22.03 62.78 -15.17
N THR A 415 21.44 63.81 -14.58
CA THR A 415 19.99 64.09 -14.65
C THR A 415 19.67 65.22 -15.63
N THR A 416 19.70 64.94 -16.94
CA THR A 416 19.22 65.86 -17.99
C THR A 416 18.65 65.13 -19.19
N THR A 417 17.59 65.69 -19.77
CA THR A 417 17.04 65.29 -21.07
C THR A 417 17.76 66.00 -22.23
N ASN A 418 17.73 65.38 -23.42
CA ASN A 418 18.18 65.88 -24.73
C ASN A 418 19.70 65.99 -25.00
N ALA A 419 20.24 64.97 -25.69
CA ALA A 419 21.25 65.12 -26.74
C ALA A 419 21.23 63.88 -27.67
N THR A 420 21.64 64.03 -28.94
CA THR A 420 21.82 62.88 -29.86
C THR A 420 23.30 62.49 -29.91
N ASP A 421 23.67 61.43 -29.20
CA ASP A 421 24.99 60.83 -29.35
C ASP A 421 25.15 60.16 -30.72
N ARG A 422 26.37 60.15 -31.25
CA ARG A 422 26.70 59.50 -32.53
C ARG A 422 28.04 58.77 -32.45
N VAL A 423 28.05 57.52 -32.89
CA VAL A 423 29.27 56.79 -33.26
C VAL A 423 29.43 56.91 -34.78
N THR A 424 30.61 57.29 -35.24
CA THR A 424 30.94 57.39 -36.68
C THR A 424 31.96 56.32 -37.03
N LEU A 425 31.56 55.34 -37.84
CA LEU A 425 32.45 54.32 -38.40
C LEU A 425 32.62 54.61 -39.90
N SER A 426 33.85 54.78 -40.37
CA SER A 426 34.14 55.18 -41.75
C SER A 426 35.09 54.18 -42.40
N GLY A 427 34.77 53.70 -43.61
CA GLY A 427 35.58 52.71 -44.31
C GLY A 427 35.43 51.26 -43.84
N HIS A 428 34.32 50.93 -43.14
CA HIS A 428 33.95 49.56 -42.76
C HIS A 428 32.76 49.07 -43.60
N THR A 429 32.73 47.77 -43.89
CA THR A 429 31.63 47.09 -44.59
C THR A 429 30.91 46.14 -43.65
N PHE A 430 29.60 46.33 -43.49
CA PHE A 430 28.69 45.40 -42.82
C PHE A 430 27.91 44.59 -43.87
N VAL A 431 27.55 43.36 -43.54
CA VAL A 431 26.73 42.49 -44.37
C VAL A 431 25.27 42.60 -43.94
N ASP A 432 24.34 42.48 -44.88
CA ASP A 432 22.90 42.48 -44.60
C ASP A 432 22.56 41.30 -43.67
N GLY A 433 21.97 41.58 -42.51
CA GLY A 433 21.76 40.60 -41.44
C GLY A 433 22.82 40.54 -40.32
N ASP A 434 23.91 41.31 -40.39
CA ASP A 434 24.84 41.46 -39.26
C ASP A 434 24.11 42.05 -38.03
N ALA A 435 24.33 41.45 -36.85
CA ALA A 435 23.67 41.82 -35.60
C ALA A 435 24.46 42.89 -34.84
N VAL A 436 23.83 44.03 -34.56
CA VAL A 436 24.42 45.13 -33.78
C VAL A 436 23.76 45.19 -32.40
N VAL A 437 24.58 45.04 -31.35
CA VAL A 437 24.13 45.07 -29.95
C VAL A 437 24.54 46.40 -29.31
N LEU A 438 23.59 47.12 -28.72
CA LEU A 438 23.86 48.36 -27.98
C LEU A 438 23.53 48.19 -26.49
N TYR A 439 24.57 48.30 -25.66
CA TYR A 439 24.44 48.30 -24.20
C TYR A 439 24.33 49.74 -23.67
N TYR A 440 23.18 50.05 -23.07
CA TYR A 440 22.99 51.18 -22.17
C TYR A 440 22.94 50.69 -20.72
N TYR A 441 23.34 51.55 -19.77
CA TYR A 441 23.35 51.25 -18.35
C TYR A 441 22.87 52.48 -17.56
N ASN A 442 21.73 52.38 -16.89
CA ASN A 442 21.18 53.39 -15.96
C ASN A 442 20.14 52.71 -15.03
N PRO A 443 19.63 53.36 -13.95
CA PRO A 443 19.31 52.61 -12.74
C PRO A 443 17.82 52.33 -12.55
N THR A 444 17.54 51.33 -11.72
CA THR A 444 16.22 51.06 -11.10
C THR A 444 15.04 50.90 -12.08
N GLY A 445 14.98 49.72 -12.70
CA GLY A 445 13.83 49.25 -13.49
C GLY A 445 14.14 49.08 -14.97
N PHE A 446 13.68 47.96 -15.54
CA PHE A 446 13.92 47.50 -16.91
C PHE A 446 15.38 47.15 -17.25
N ASN A 447 15.69 45.85 -17.26
CA ASN A 447 16.84 45.30 -17.95
C ASN A 447 16.42 44.85 -19.36
N ASN A 448 17.07 45.37 -20.40
CA ASN A 448 17.59 44.57 -21.54
C ASN A 448 18.37 45.45 -22.51
N GLY A 449 19.45 44.90 -23.07
CA GLY A 449 20.05 45.46 -24.28
C GLY A 449 19.17 45.16 -25.50
N GLN A 450 19.20 46.03 -26.50
CA GLN A 450 18.46 45.83 -27.75
C GLN A 450 19.41 45.35 -28.85
N VAL A 451 19.00 44.31 -29.57
CA VAL A 451 19.66 43.84 -30.79
C VAL A 451 18.96 44.51 -31.98
N TYR A 452 19.74 45.10 -32.87
CA TYR A 452 19.28 45.70 -34.10
C TYR A 452 19.93 45.02 -35.31
N TYR A 453 19.20 44.96 -36.42
CA TYR A 453 19.69 44.43 -37.69
C TYR A 453 19.91 45.58 -38.70
N VAL A 454 20.95 45.45 -39.51
CA VAL A 454 21.14 46.28 -40.72
C VAL A 454 20.33 45.65 -41.86
N ILE A 455 19.51 46.47 -42.55
CA ILE A 455 18.63 46.01 -43.65
C ILE A 455 18.74 46.88 -44.92
N ASN A 456 19.76 47.72 -45.01
CA ASN A 456 20.16 48.38 -46.26
C ASN A 456 21.58 48.95 -46.15
N ALA A 457 22.49 48.53 -47.03
CA ALA A 457 23.88 48.96 -47.07
C ALA A 457 24.14 49.91 -48.25
N ALA A 458 23.68 51.15 -48.15
CA ALA A 458 24.14 52.24 -48.99
C ALA A 458 25.47 52.82 -48.43
N PRO A 459 26.37 53.38 -49.26
CA PRO A 459 27.54 54.08 -48.77
C PRO A 459 27.16 55.18 -47.77
N ASP A 460 27.86 55.20 -46.64
CA ASP A 460 27.80 56.22 -45.58
C ASP A 460 26.41 56.47 -44.94
N THR A 461 25.40 55.62 -45.19
CA THR A 461 24.07 55.70 -44.54
C THR A 461 23.50 54.32 -44.26
N PHE A 462 23.20 54.01 -43.00
CA PHE A 462 22.45 52.81 -42.60
C PHE A 462 21.12 53.19 -41.94
N GLN A 463 20.08 52.37 -42.15
CA GLN A 463 18.81 52.50 -41.43
C GLN A 463 18.66 51.37 -40.41
N LEU A 464 18.48 51.76 -39.16
CA LEU A 464 17.96 50.89 -38.10
C LEU A 464 16.45 50.77 -38.29
N ALA A 465 15.94 49.54 -38.47
CA ALA A 465 14.50 49.29 -38.51
C ALA A 465 14.01 48.75 -37.16
N ALA A 466 13.13 49.50 -36.52
CA ALA A 466 11.97 48.92 -35.84
C ALA A 466 10.78 49.04 -36.81
N THR A 467 9.94 48.01 -36.92
CA THR A 467 8.92 47.88 -37.99
C THR A 467 7.86 48.99 -37.94
N PRO A 468 7.76 49.88 -38.94
CA PRO A 468 6.67 50.84 -39.02
C PRO A 468 5.38 50.13 -39.47
N GLY A 469 4.42 49.97 -38.56
CA GLY A 469 3.09 49.42 -38.87
C GLY A 469 3.06 47.92 -39.18
N GLY A 470 3.83 47.10 -38.45
CA GLY A 470 3.89 45.65 -38.65
C GLY A 470 3.80 44.84 -37.35
N THR A 471 3.13 43.69 -37.43
CA THR A 471 3.10 42.61 -36.43
C THR A 471 4.48 41.94 -36.29
N VAL A 472 4.59 40.95 -35.40
CA VAL A 472 5.76 40.11 -35.08
C VAL A 472 6.65 40.67 -33.97
N VAL A 473 6.25 40.38 -32.74
CA VAL A 473 7.19 40.10 -31.65
C VAL A 473 7.59 38.63 -31.80
N SER A 474 8.82 38.37 -32.26
CA SER A 474 9.39 37.01 -32.30
C SER A 474 10.49 36.93 -31.24
N LEU A 475 10.37 36.00 -30.30
CA LEU A 475 11.31 35.82 -29.19
C LEU A 475 12.05 34.49 -29.36
N ASN A 476 13.12 34.54 -30.16
CA ASN A 476 14.13 33.49 -30.24
C ASN A 476 15.46 34.18 -30.63
N ASN A 477 16.63 33.70 -30.19
CA ASN A 477 16.92 32.36 -29.70
C ASN A 477 18.05 32.36 -28.64
N ASP A 478 17.73 32.33 -27.34
CA ASP A 478 18.49 31.53 -26.36
C ASP A 478 17.82 31.40 -24.96
N ARG A 479 18.28 30.42 -24.18
CA ARG A 479 17.57 29.82 -23.03
C ARG A 479 17.58 30.63 -21.71
N SER A 480 16.86 31.75 -21.64
CA SER A 480 16.40 32.30 -20.35
C SER A 480 15.08 33.07 -20.49
N GLY A 481 14.18 32.94 -19.50
CA GLY A 481 12.83 33.52 -19.55
C GLY A 481 12.79 35.02 -19.27
N VAL A 482 11.95 35.76 -20.00
CA VAL A 482 11.74 37.20 -19.79
C VAL A 482 10.85 37.42 -18.58
N GLY A 483 11.44 37.79 -17.44
CA GLY A 483 10.72 38.14 -16.22
C GLY A 483 10.08 39.53 -16.29
N VAL A 484 8.81 39.59 -16.70
CA VAL A 484 8.01 40.83 -16.68
C VAL A 484 7.25 40.95 -15.37
N SER A 485 7.18 42.15 -14.80
CA SER A 485 6.38 42.47 -13.61
C SER A 485 5.45 43.64 -13.93
N GLY A 486 4.15 43.46 -13.70
CA GLY A 486 3.11 44.44 -14.05
C GLY A 486 2.06 43.93 -15.05
N ALA A 487 1.26 44.85 -15.58
CA ALA A 487 0.19 44.56 -16.52
C ALA A 487 0.60 44.87 -17.97
N VAL A 488 0.41 43.90 -18.86
CA VAL A 488 0.50 44.05 -20.31
C VAL A 488 -0.93 44.23 -20.85
N ASN A 489 -1.20 45.39 -21.45
CA ASN A 489 -2.47 45.66 -22.13
C ASN A 489 -2.27 45.52 -23.64
N LEU A 490 -3.05 44.65 -24.30
CA LEU A 490 -2.89 44.35 -25.72
C LEU A 490 -3.51 45.40 -26.66
N GLY A 491 -4.51 46.16 -26.21
CA GLY A 491 -5.16 47.22 -26.97
C GLY A 491 -5.77 46.77 -28.31
N GLY A 492 -6.33 45.55 -28.37
CA GLY A 492 -6.90 44.95 -29.59
C GLY A 492 -5.90 44.31 -30.54
N ASN A 493 -4.74 43.85 -30.06
CA ASN A 493 -3.69 43.22 -30.88
C ASN A 493 -3.34 41.80 -30.42
N ASP A 494 -2.94 40.92 -31.34
CA ASP A 494 -2.45 39.58 -31.02
C ASP A 494 -1.13 39.62 -30.23
N LEU A 495 -1.06 38.91 -29.10
CA LEU A 495 0.21 38.53 -28.49
C LEU A 495 0.66 37.18 -29.05
N ARG A 496 1.57 37.23 -30.03
CA ARG A 496 2.23 36.05 -30.61
C ARG A 496 3.52 35.77 -29.85
N THR A 497 3.69 34.54 -29.34
CA THR A 497 4.91 34.15 -28.61
C THR A 497 5.47 32.81 -29.08
N THR A 498 6.79 32.69 -29.08
CA THR A 498 7.54 31.47 -29.45
C THR A 498 8.05 30.66 -28.26
N GLY A 499 7.76 31.09 -27.02
CA GLY A 499 8.37 30.51 -25.83
C GLY A 499 7.88 31.08 -24.50
N LEU A 500 8.62 30.73 -23.45
CA LEU A 500 8.27 30.85 -22.03
C LEU A 500 7.80 32.24 -21.57
N LEU A 501 6.54 32.33 -21.12
CA LEU A 501 6.08 33.38 -20.21
C LEU A 501 6.60 33.10 -18.80
N ALA A 502 7.32 34.05 -18.21
CA ALA A 502 7.88 33.93 -16.87
C ALA A 502 7.67 35.22 -16.05
N GLY A 503 7.58 35.08 -14.72
CA GLY A 503 7.45 36.22 -13.81
C GLY A 503 8.04 35.93 -12.43
N SER A 504 8.76 36.91 -11.88
CA SER A 504 9.21 36.96 -10.48
C SER A 504 8.33 37.88 -9.60
N GLY A 505 7.23 38.36 -10.17
CA GLY A 505 6.16 39.11 -9.52
C GLY A 505 4.86 38.95 -10.33
N PRO A 506 3.76 39.60 -9.93
CA PRO A 506 2.49 39.51 -10.64
C PRO A 506 2.60 40.00 -12.10
N LEU A 507 2.33 39.09 -13.04
CA LEU A 507 2.25 39.39 -14.48
C LEU A 507 0.80 39.22 -14.93
N GLY A 508 0.19 40.24 -15.51
CA GLY A 508 -1.19 40.18 -16.00
C GLY A 508 -1.30 40.59 -17.46
N ILE A 509 -1.77 39.68 -18.32
CA ILE A 509 -2.08 39.96 -19.73
C ILE A 509 -3.59 40.24 -19.84
N PHE A 510 -3.94 41.47 -20.21
CA PHE A 510 -5.31 41.97 -20.29
C PHE A 510 -5.52 42.71 -21.63
N ASP A 511 -6.78 42.96 -21.98
CA ASP A 511 -7.15 43.83 -23.10
C ASP A 511 -8.43 44.62 -22.78
N ALA A 512 -8.63 45.72 -23.49
CA ALA A 512 -9.88 46.48 -23.59
C ALA A 512 -10.55 46.34 -24.99
N GLY A 513 -9.95 45.55 -25.90
CA GLY A 513 -10.49 45.14 -27.20
C GLY A 513 -10.45 43.62 -27.42
N ASP A 514 -10.42 43.20 -28.69
CA ASP A 514 -10.61 41.80 -29.12
C ASP A 514 -9.32 40.96 -29.22
N GLY A 515 -8.20 41.38 -28.62
CA GLY A 515 -6.89 40.73 -28.78
C GLY A 515 -6.77 39.33 -28.13
N VAL A 516 -5.98 38.45 -28.75
CA VAL A 516 -5.80 37.05 -28.32
C VAL A 516 -4.32 36.67 -28.10
N VAL A 517 -4.08 35.60 -27.35
CA VAL A 517 -2.77 34.93 -27.25
C VAL A 517 -2.70 33.76 -28.22
N THR A 518 -1.66 33.73 -29.05
CA THR A 518 -1.44 32.71 -30.10
C THR A 518 0.05 32.37 -30.27
N LEU A 519 0.36 31.30 -31.00
CA LEU A 519 1.71 31.02 -31.51
C LEU A 519 1.88 31.59 -32.92
N PRO A 520 3.10 31.98 -33.35
CA PRO A 520 3.36 32.37 -34.74
C PRO A 520 3.68 31.14 -35.62
N GLY A 521 2.68 30.63 -36.36
CA GLY A 521 2.86 29.55 -37.34
C GLY A 521 1.59 28.73 -37.55
N THR A 522 1.61 27.81 -38.53
CA THR A 522 0.56 26.81 -38.78
C THR A 522 0.88 25.43 -38.22
N GLU A 523 2.03 25.30 -37.55
CA GLU A 523 2.55 24.06 -36.96
C GLU A 523 2.13 23.91 -35.49
N PRO A 524 2.09 22.69 -34.94
CA PRO A 524 1.88 22.47 -33.51
C PRO A 524 2.97 23.13 -32.64
N GLY A 525 2.63 23.54 -31.42
CA GLY A 525 3.59 24.13 -30.49
C GLY A 525 3.09 24.29 -29.06
N THR A 526 3.90 24.94 -28.22
CA THR A 526 3.73 24.85 -26.77
C THR A 526 3.96 26.17 -26.04
N LEU A 527 2.90 26.77 -25.51
CA LEU A 527 2.98 27.95 -24.64
C LEU A 527 3.37 27.52 -23.23
N HIS A 528 4.62 27.78 -22.85
CA HIS A 528 5.09 27.52 -21.48
C HIS A 528 4.83 28.73 -20.58
N VAL A 529 4.38 28.48 -19.35
CA VAL A 529 4.12 29.47 -18.30
C VAL A 529 4.78 29.03 -17.00
N ASN A 530 5.85 29.70 -16.60
CA ASN A 530 6.50 29.49 -15.29
C ASN A 530 6.18 30.65 -14.36
N SER A 531 5.28 30.41 -13.41
CA SER A 531 4.84 31.41 -12.43
C SER A 531 5.75 31.52 -11.20
N GLN A 532 6.87 30.78 -11.13
CA GLN A 532 7.76 30.67 -9.97
C GLN A 532 6.98 30.56 -8.65
N THR A 533 7.05 31.55 -7.76
CA THR A 533 6.25 31.66 -6.52
C THR A 533 5.15 32.73 -6.58
N SER A 534 4.96 33.35 -7.74
CA SER A 534 4.06 34.48 -8.02
C SER A 534 2.80 34.07 -8.79
N SER A 535 2.00 35.05 -9.24
CA SER A 535 0.84 34.84 -10.09
C SER A 535 1.08 35.34 -11.53
N VAL A 536 0.61 34.55 -12.50
CA VAL A 536 0.48 34.95 -13.91
C VAL A 536 -1.00 34.91 -14.27
N GLY A 537 -1.57 36.02 -14.76
CA GLY A 537 -2.95 36.13 -15.21
C GLY A 537 -3.04 36.30 -16.72
N ILE A 538 -3.95 35.57 -17.37
CA ILE A 538 -4.28 35.71 -18.79
C ILE A 538 -5.79 35.94 -18.88
N GLY A 539 -6.22 37.20 -19.05
CA GLY A 539 -7.64 37.58 -19.13
C GLY A 539 -8.24 37.49 -20.56
N VAL A 540 -7.39 37.37 -21.56
CA VAL A 540 -7.73 37.27 -22.99
C VAL A 540 -7.84 35.81 -23.47
N PRO A 541 -8.50 35.52 -24.59
CA PRO A 541 -8.56 34.17 -25.14
C PRO A 541 -7.18 33.64 -25.53
N VAL A 542 -6.89 32.40 -25.17
CA VAL A 542 -5.74 31.61 -25.65
C VAL A 542 -6.25 30.69 -26.76
N THR A 543 -5.67 30.76 -27.95
CA THR A 543 -6.25 30.15 -29.17
C THR A 543 -5.18 29.49 -30.05
N ASP A 544 -5.58 28.43 -30.77
CA ASP A 544 -4.77 27.83 -31.84
C ASP A 544 -4.54 28.82 -33.01
N ASN A 545 -3.50 28.62 -33.81
CA ASN A 545 -3.25 29.42 -35.02
C ASN A 545 -3.44 28.59 -36.30
N GLY A 546 -4.54 28.84 -37.01
CA GLY A 546 -4.86 28.18 -38.27
C GLY A 546 -5.11 26.67 -38.09
N THR A 547 -4.12 25.86 -38.45
CA THR A 547 -4.12 24.39 -38.30
C THR A 547 -3.18 23.90 -37.18
N GLY A 548 -2.45 24.82 -36.54
CA GLY A 548 -1.43 24.49 -35.53
C GLY A 548 -2.02 24.31 -34.14
N VAL A 549 -1.87 23.11 -33.59
CA VAL A 549 -2.34 22.68 -32.27
C VAL A 549 -1.47 23.29 -31.16
N LEU A 550 -2.06 24.06 -30.24
CA LEU A 550 -1.38 24.68 -29.09
C LEU A 550 -1.60 23.88 -27.79
N THR A 551 -0.51 23.38 -27.19
CA THR A 551 -0.47 22.88 -25.81
C THR A 551 -0.09 23.99 -24.83
N LEU A 552 -0.79 24.12 -23.72
CA LEU A 552 -0.46 25.03 -22.62
C LEU A 552 0.29 24.28 -21.52
N VAL A 553 1.48 24.74 -21.09
CA VAL A 553 2.30 24.08 -20.07
C VAL A 553 2.54 24.99 -18.87
N LYS A 554 2.12 24.55 -17.68
CA LYS A 554 2.30 25.25 -16.40
C LYS A 554 3.44 24.65 -15.57
N SER A 555 4.36 25.50 -15.11
CA SER A 555 5.47 25.14 -14.20
C SER A 555 5.62 26.15 -13.05
N GLY A 556 6.43 25.80 -12.04
CA GLY A 556 6.64 26.59 -10.81
C GLY A 556 5.48 26.49 -9.82
N SER A 557 5.74 26.59 -8.52
CA SER A 557 4.75 26.39 -7.46
C SER A 557 3.60 27.42 -7.41
N GLY A 558 3.76 28.58 -8.06
CA GLY A 558 2.80 29.69 -8.09
C GLY A 558 1.53 29.44 -8.92
N LEU A 559 0.77 30.52 -9.12
CA LEU A 559 -0.55 30.53 -9.74
C LEU A 559 -0.50 30.92 -11.22
N LEU A 560 -1.19 30.17 -12.08
CA LEU A 560 -1.69 30.64 -13.38
C LEU A 560 -3.21 30.84 -13.28
N HIS A 561 -3.70 32.04 -13.57
CA HIS A 561 -5.12 32.36 -13.65
C HIS A 561 -5.53 32.57 -15.11
N LEU A 562 -6.31 31.64 -15.65
CA LEU A 562 -6.95 31.75 -16.96
C LEU A 562 -8.31 32.42 -16.75
N GLY A 563 -8.38 33.73 -16.96
CA GLY A 563 -9.57 34.54 -16.69
C GLY A 563 -10.65 34.45 -17.79
N ASN A 564 -10.28 34.00 -18.98
CA ASN A 564 -11.19 33.89 -20.13
C ASN A 564 -11.85 32.50 -20.21
N SER A 565 -13.15 32.46 -20.53
CA SER A 565 -13.95 31.22 -20.65
C SER A 565 -14.13 30.71 -22.09
N ALA A 566 -13.53 31.36 -23.07
CA ALA A 566 -13.61 31.04 -24.50
C ALA A 566 -12.23 30.69 -25.09
N ASN A 567 -11.44 29.89 -24.37
CA ASN A 567 -10.13 29.45 -24.83
C ASN A 567 -10.29 28.30 -25.84
N THR A 568 -9.60 28.38 -26.98
CA THR A 568 -9.75 27.43 -28.10
C THR A 568 -8.45 26.72 -28.47
N PHE A 569 -7.46 26.69 -27.57
CA PHE A 569 -6.27 25.86 -27.76
C PHE A 569 -6.66 24.36 -27.69
N SER A 570 -6.18 23.55 -28.64
CA SER A 570 -6.58 22.13 -28.76
C SER A 570 -5.58 21.12 -28.21
N GLY A 571 -4.32 21.51 -27.97
CA GLY A 571 -3.24 20.62 -27.53
C GLY A 571 -3.23 20.28 -26.04
N GLY A 572 -4.32 20.55 -25.31
CA GLY A 572 -4.46 20.27 -23.88
C GLY A 572 -3.66 21.19 -22.94
N LEU A 573 -3.78 20.89 -21.65
CA LEU A 573 -3.16 21.61 -20.54
C LEU A 573 -2.26 20.66 -19.73
N VAL A 574 -0.96 20.91 -19.75
CA VAL A 574 0.02 20.23 -18.90
C VAL A 574 0.25 21.04 -17.62
N ILE A 575 0.17 20.39 -16.46
CA ILE A 575 0.53 20.95 -15.15
C ILE A 575 1.71 20.14 -14.62
N ASN A 576 2.90 20.75 -14.63
CA ASN A 576 4.08 20.18 -13.97
C ASN A 576 4.05 20.51 -12.47
N GLU A 577 3.71 21.76 -12.11
CA GLU A 577 3.71 22.23 -10.72
C GLU A 577 2.71 23.39 -10.48
N GLY A 578 2.34 23.58 -9.22
CA GLY A 578 1.64 24.77 -8.72
C GLY A 578 0.14 24.77 -9.00
N THR A 579 -0.49 25.95 -9.09
CA THR A 579 -1.94 26.08 -9.26
C THR A 579 -2.32 26.61 -10.63
N VAL A 580 -3.35 26.03 -11.26
CA VAL A 580 -4.13 26.65 -12.34
C VAL A 580 -5.52 26.98 -11.81
N SER A 581 -6.01 28.20 -12.07
CA SER A 581 -7.37 28.63 -11.71
C SER A 581 -8.10 29.21 -12.91
N CYS A 582 -9.40 28.94 -13.03
CA CYS A 582 -10.19 29.32 -14.21
C CYS A 582 -11.70 29.52 -13.90
N PRO A 583 -12.50 30.13 -14.80
CA PRO A 583 -13.95 30.30 -14.61
C PRO A 583 -14.81 29.07 -14.98
N GLY A 584 -14.25 28.01 -15.56
CA GLY A 584 -14.96 26.80 -15.97
C GLY A 584 -14.28 26.05 -17.13
N ASP A 585 -14.82 24.90 -17.56
CA ASP A 585 -14.18 23.99 -18.54
C ASP A 585 -13.76 24.67 -19.85
N GLY A 586 -14.55 25.61 -20.39
CA GLY A 586 -14.19 26.38 -21.61
C GLY A 586 -12.96 27.28 -21.49
N ALA A 587 -12.46 27.50 -20.27
CA ALA A 587 -11.17 28.16 -20.05
C ALA A 587 -9.97 27.20 -20.19
N LEU A 588 -10.19 25.89 -20.26
CA LEU A 588 -9.15 24.86 -20.33
C LEU A 588 -8.85 24.41 -21.77
N GLY A 589 -9.26 25.21 -22.76
CA GLY A 589 -9.11 24.89 -24.18
C GLY A 589 -10.27 24.03 -24.70
N THR A 590 -10.13 23.56 -25.94
CA THR A 590 -11.20 22.75 -26.58
C THR A 590 -11.47 21.46 -25.78
N PRO A 591 -12.70 20.90 -25.79
CA PRO A 591 -13.04 19.73 -24.99
C PRO A 591 -12.20 18.47 -25.24
N GLY A 592 -11.54 18.34 -26.39
CA GLY A 592 -10.70 17.18 -26.74
C GLY A 592 -9.20 17.35 -26.41
N GLY A 593 -8.83 18.35 -25.61
CA GLY A 593 -7.47 18.55 -25.12
C GLY A 593 -7.34 18.16 -23.65
N ASP A 594 -6.58 17.10 -23.38
CA ASP A 594 -6.43 16.49 -22.05
C ASP A 594 -5.84 17.43 -20.98
N ILE A 595 -6.05 17.08 -19.71
CA ILE A 595 -5.34 17.70 -18.57
C ILE A 595 -4.28 16.73 -18.05
N ILE A 596 -3.01 17.05 -18.26
CA ILE A 596 -1.86 16.17 -17.97
C ILE A 596 -1.10 16.70 -16.75
N PHE A 597 -1.17 16.00 -15.63
CA PHE A 597 -0.34 16.26 -14.46
C PHE A 597 0.97 15.47 -14.56
N ASN A 598 2.11 16.16 -14.69
CA ASN A 598 3.45 15.55 -14.72
C ASN A 598 4.17 15.62 -13.35
N GLY A 599 3.61 16.39 -12.43
CA GLY A 599 4.04 16.57 -11.04
C GLY A 599 2.88 17.16 -10.22
N ASN A 600 3.10 17.36 -8.92
CA ASN A 600 2.03 17.75 -7.99
C ASN A 600 1.46 19.14 -8.32
N GLY A 601 0.16 19.21 -8.59
CA GLY A 601 -0.50 20.42 -9.08
C GLY A 601 -1.95 20.54 -8.65
N THR A 602 -2.45 21.78 -8.58
CA THR A 602 -3.83 22.10 -8.22
C THR A 602 -4.60 22.66 -9.40
N LEU A 603 -5.79 22.12 -9.68
CA LEU A 603 -6.80 22.74 -10.54
C LEU A 603 -7.90 23.37 -9.65
N ASN A 604 -8.16 24.66 -9.85
CA ASN A 604 -9.07 25.47 -9.03
C ASN A 604 -10.00 26.32 -9.92
N CYS A 605 -10.94 25.68 -10.62
CA CYS A 605 -11.86 26.42 -11.48
C CYS A 605 -13.13 26.83 -10.72
N ALA A 606 -13.04 27.99 -10.08
CA ALA A 606 -14.09 28.58 -9.25
C ALA A 606 -15.12 29.35 -10.11
N ALA A 607 -15.91 28.61 -10.89
CA ALA A 607 -17.19 29.11 -11.37
C ALA A 607 -18.09 29.51 -10.18
N ALA A 608 -18.96 30.51 -10.37
CA ALA A 608 -20.08 30.71 -9.47
C ALA A 608 -21.01 29.46 -9.48
N TYR A 609 -21.85 29.31 -8.45
CA TYR A 609 -22.76 28.15 -8.28
C TYR A 609 -23.44 27.73 -9.61
N PRO A 610 -23.45 26.42 -9.95
CA PRO A 610 -23.48 25.30 -9.00
C PRO A 610 -22.21 24.41 -8.87
N GLY A 611 -21.19 24.56 -9.73
CA GLY A 611 -19.98 23.73 -9.67
C GLY A 611 -19.15 23.70 -10.96
N MET A 612 -18.10 22.87 -11.00
CA MET A 612 -17.29 22.55 -12.18
C MET A 612 -17.66 21.16 -12.70
N THR A 613 -17.98 21.06 -13.99
CA THR A 613 -18.01 19.79 -14.73
C THR A 613 -16.99 19.88 -15.86
N LEU A 614 -16.02 18.97 -15.88
CA LEU A 614 -15.09 18.79 -16.98
C LEU A 614 -15.70 17.85 -18.02
N ASN A 615 -15.50 18.15 -19.31
CA ASN A 615 -16.19 17.48 -20.41
C ASN A 615 -15.84 15.98 -20.55
N SER A 616 -16.75 15.17 -21.11
CA SER A 616 -16.53 13.73 -21.34
C SER A 616 -15.50 13.42 -22.43
N ALA A 617 -15.11 14.42 -23.23
CA ALA A 617 -14.01 14.33 -24.19
C ALA A 617 -12.64 14.72 -23.60
N ARG A 618 -12.61 15.17 -22.33
CA ARG A 618 -11.40 15.69 -21.66
C ARG A 618 -10.91 14.71 -20.62
N ASP A 619 -9.95 13.86 -21.00
CA ASP A 619 -9.34 12.92 -20.07
C ASP A 619 -8.30 13.63 -19.17
N ILE A 620 -8.01 12.99 -18.03
CA ILE A 620 -7.02 13.46 -17.06
C ILE A 620 -5.92 12.41 -16.94
N VAL A 621 -4.67 12.82 -17.17
CA VAL A 621 -3.51 11.92 -17.18
C VAL A 621 -2.59 12.28 -16.02
N LEU A 622 -2.29 11.31 -15.16
CA LEU A 622 -1.54 11.47 -13.92
C LEU A 622 -0.18 10.76 -14.05
N ASN A 623 0.82 11.44 -14.60
CA ASN A 623 2.15 10.87 -14.84
C ASN A 623 3.05 10.93 -13.60
N ASN A 624 4.11 10.12 -13.57
CA ASN A 624 5.22 10.21 -12.61
C ASN A 624 4.82 10.18 -11.11
N GLY A 625 3.69 9.57 -10.75
CA GLY A 625 3.19 9.60 -9.37
C GLY A 625 2.53 10.93 -8.95
N ALA A 626 2.27 11.85 -9.88
CA ALA A 626 1.70 13.17 -9.61
C ALA A 626 0.37 13.12 -8.85
N ILE A 627 0.27 13.90 -7.78
CA ILE A 627 -0.99 14.11 -7.06
C ILE A 627 -1.71 15.32 -7.66
N ALA A 628 -2.82 15.06 -8.35
CA ALA A 628 -3.74 16.09 -8.84
C ALA A 628 -4.67 16.53 -7.70
N GLN A 629 -4.63 17.82 -7.38
CA GLN A 629 -5.46 18.42 -6.34
C GLN A 629 -6.62 19.21 -6.96
N PHE A 630 -7.87 18.86 -6.63
CA PHE A 630 -9.05 19.57 -7.13
C PHE A 630 -9.68 20.45 -6.05
N THR A 631 -9.72 21.75 -6.29
CA THR A 631 -10.30 22.76 -5.39
C THR A 631 -11.38 23.58 -6.10
N GLY A 632 -12.22 24.29 -5.31
CA GLY A 632 -13.50 24.84 -5.77
C GLY A 632 -14.70 23.95 -5.36
N LEU A 633 -15.92 24.36 -5.75
CA LEU A 633 -17.21 23.73 -5.43
C LEU A 633 -17.35 22.31 -6.03
N ASN A 634 -18.58 21.80 -6.24
CA ASN A 634 -18.79 20.44 -6.73
C ASN A 634 -17.98 20.17 -8.01
N VAL A 635 -17.17 19.11 -8.01
CA VAL A 635 -16.32 18.73 -9.14
C VAL A 635 -16.86 17.44 -9.75
N THR A 636 -17.17 17.48 -11.04
CA THR A 636 -17.45 16.29 -11.85
C THR A 636 -16.42 16.19 -12.96
N ILE A 637 -15.84 14.99 -13.13
CA ILE A 637 -14.92 14.63 -14.21
C ILE A 637 -15.65 13.59 -15.05
N GLU A 638 -16.10 13.97 -16.24
CA GLU A 638 -16.85 13.08 -17.14
C GLU A 638 -15.93 12.20 -18.00
N GLY A 639 -14.72 12.68 -18.33
CA GLY A 639 -13.66 11.90 -18.96
C GLY A 639 -13.01 10.89 -18.01
N ASN A 640 -12.07 10.10 -18.53
CA ASN A 640 -11.33 9.11 -17.76
C ASN A 640 -10.14 9.75 -17.02
N VAL A 641 -9.84 9.24 -15.82
CA VAL A 641 -8.60 9.53 -15.09
C VAL A 641 -7.65 8.35 -15.25
N THR A 642 -6.43 8.56 -15.73
CA THR A 642 -5.45 7.49 -16.03
C THR A 642 -4.04 7.81 -15.48
N GLY A 643 -3.16 6.81 -15.33
CA GLY A 643 -1.72 7.00 -15.12
C GLY A 643 -1.13 6.30 -13.88
N SER A 644 -0.02 6.82 -13.36
CA SER A 644 0.63 6.33 -12.13
C SER A 644 0.43 7.22 -10.90
N GLY A 645 -0.04 8.45 -11.11
CA GLY A 645 -0.38 9.40 -10.05
C GLY A 645 -1.76 9.19 -9.42
N GLY A 646 -2.12 10.09 -8.51
CA GLY A 646 -3.33 9.99 -7.68
C GLY A 646 -4.10 11.30 -7.56
N ILE A 647 -5.20 11.26 -6.80
CA ILE A 647 -6.10 12.40 -6.58
C ILE A 647 -6.17 12.74 -5.10
N PHE A 648 -6.04 14.03 -4.77
CA PHE A 648 -6.28 14.56 -3.43
C PHE A 648 -7.34 15.67 -3.45
N ARG A 649 -8.31 15.61 -2.53
CA ARG A 649 -9.32 16.66 -2.32
C ARG A 649 -9.26 17.17 -0.88
N PRO A 650 -8.76 18.40 -0.64
CA PRO A 650 -8.63 18.98 0.70
C PRO A 650 -9.96 19.54 1.24
N VAL A 651 -9.94 19.91 2.53
CA VAL A 651 -11.14 20.26 3.32
C VAL A 651 -11.91 21.44 2.75
N ILE A 652 -13.12 21.14 2.27
CA ILE A 652 -14.23 22.06 2.07
C ILE A 652 -15.53 21.35 2.45
N SER A 653 -16.46 22.08 3.07
CA SER A 653 -17.70 21.50 3.62
C SER A 653 -18.83 21.48 2.59
N ASN A 654 -19.58 20.37 2.56
CA ASN A 654 -20.78 20.13 1.77
C ASN A 654 -20.55 20.22 0.26
N VAL A 655 -19.53 19.50 -0.21
CA VAL A 655 -19.13 19.46 -1.62
C VAL A 655 -18.99 17.99 -2.05
N SER A 656 -18.93 17.75 -3.36
CA SER A 656 -18.69 16.40 -3.90
C SER A 656 -17.51 16.37 -4.87
N LEU A 657 -17.01 15.17 -5.13
CA LEU A 657 -16.15 14.81 -6.26
C LEU A 657 -16.77 13.61 -6.98
N THR A 658 -16.99 13.73 -8.29
CA THR A 658 -17.57 12.67 -9.12
C THR A 658 -16.59 12.26 -10.21
N LEU A 659 -16.15 11.01 -10.18
CA LEU A 659 -15.35 10.37 -11.24
C LEU A 659 -16.29 9.56 -12.14
N ASN A 660 -16.83 10.20 -13.18
CA ASN A 660 -17.80 9.59 -14.08
C ASN A 660 -17.17 8.92 -15.31
N GLY A 661 -15.85 8.98 -15.51
CA GLY A 661 -15.15 8.21 -16.55
C GLY A 661 -15.52 6.72 -16.55
N GLN A 662 -15.52 6.09 -17.73
CA GLN A 662 -15.89 4.67 -17.88
C GLN A 662 -14.72 3.71 -17.71
N SER A 663 -13.48 4.21 -17.74
CA SER A 663 -12.27 3.40 -17.59
C SER A 663 -11.17 4.15 -16.83
N ASN A 664 -11.51 4.64 -15.63
CA ASN A 664 -10.52 5.29 -14.76
C ASN A 664 -9.46 4.26 -14.32
N SER A 665 -8.19 4.50 -14.63
CA SER A 665 -7.07 3.58 -14.44
C SER A 665 -5.80 4.31 -13.99
N PHE A 666 -5.80 4.80 -12.75
CA PHE A 666 -4.68 5.55 -12.16
C PHE A 666 -4.13 4.86 -10.90
N ALA A 667 -2.85 4.48 -10.89
CA ALA A 667 -2.30 3.64 -9.83
C ALA A 667 -2.18 4.32 -8.45
N GLY A 668 -2.15 5.66 -8.39
CA GLY A 668 -1.98 6.40 -7.14
C GLY A 668 -3.21 6.38 -6.21
N PRO A 669 -3.10 7.00 -5.02
CA PRO A 669 -4.16 7.04 -4.04
C PRO A 669 -5.32 7.96 -4.47
N LEU A 670 -6.53 7.64 -4.01
CA LEU A 670 -7.74 8.45 -4.17
C LEU A 670 -8.20 8.93 -2.79
N ILE A 671 -7.82 10.16 -2.42
CA ILE A 671 -8.06 10.70 -1.07
C ILE A 671 -9.11 11.82 -1.13
N TYR A 672 -10.24 11.57 -0.49
CA TYR A 672 -11.31 12.54 -0.27
C TYR A 672 -11.34 12.96 1.21
N TYR A 673 -10.92 14.19 1.50
CA TYR A 673 -10.78 14.70 2.86
C TYR A 673 -11.60 15.99 3.07
N GLY A 674 -12.85 15.86 3.56
CA GLY A 674 -13.82 16.95 3.63
C GLY A 674 -15.18 16.52 4.20
N SER A 675 -16.28 16.98 3.59
CA SER A 675 -17.63 16.42 3.81
C SER A 675 -18.43 16.37 2.51
N GLY A 676 -19.49 15.55 2.47
CA GLY A 676 -20.26 15.25 1.26
C GLY A 676 -19.82 13.93 0.61
N TYR A 677 -19.81 13.84 -0.73
CA TYR A 677 -19.68 12.55 -1.42
C TYR A 677 -18.52 12.47 -2.43
N LEU A 678 -17.73 11.40 -2.34
CA LEU A 678 -16.95 10.85 -3.45
C LEU A 678 -17.84 9.87 -4.23
N THR A 679 -18.14 10.17 -5.49
CA THR A 679 -18.94 9.31 -6.38
C THR A 679 -18.07 8.76 -7.50
N VAL A 680 -18.15 7.45 -7.78
CA VAL A 680 -17.24 6.76 -8.71
C VAL A 680 -18.02 5.78 -9.59
N ARG A 681 -17.92 5.93 -10.92
CA ARG A 681 -18.54 5.02 -11.91
C ARG A 681 -17.61 3.90 -12.39
N SER A 682 -16.30 4.12 -12.37
CA SER A 682 -15.28 3.10 -12.62
C SER A 682 -14.01 3.44 -11.85
N LEU A 683 -13.23 2.43 -11.48
CA LEU A 683 -11.88 2.58 -10.94
C LEU A 683 -11.13 1.26 -11.12
N SER A 684 -9.94 1.29 -11.72
CA SER A 684 -9.08 0.11 -11.78
C SER A 684 -8.72 -0.37 -10.38
N ASP A 685 -8.58 -1.68 -10.24
CA ASP A 685 -8.05 -2.28 -9.03
C ASP A 685 -6.97 -3.29 -9.44
N THR A 686 -5.72 -2.88 -9.25
CA THR A 686 -4.53 -3.71 -9.52
C THR A 686 -3.75 -3.87 -8.23
N ALA A 687 -3.11 -5.03 -8.01
CA ALA A 687 -2.25 -5.23 -6.85
C ALA A 687 -1.12 -4.19 -6.82
N GLY A 688 -1.06 -3.37 -5.76
CA GLY A 688 -0.15 -2.22 -5.64
C GLY A 688 -0.78 -0.86 -5.97
N ASP A 689 -2.05 -0.81 -6.40
CA ASP A 689 -2.82 0.44 -6.50
C ASP A 689 -3.01 1.11 -5.12
N GLY A 690 -3.00 2.43 -5.09
CA GLY A 690 -3.08 3.23 -3.86
C GLY A 690 -4.47 3.27 -3.20
N VAL A 691 -4.46 3.60 -1.90
CA VAL A 691 -5.63 3.61 -1.01
C VAL A 691 -6.79 4.49 -1.46
N ILE A 692 -8.02 4.10 -1.09
CA ILE A 692 -9.23 4.94 -1.14
C ILE A 692 -9.41 5.53 0.27
N GLY A 693 -8.93 6.76 0.46
CA GLY A 693 -8.95 7.47 1.74
C GLY A 693 -10.19 8.34 1.90
N LEU A 694 -10.99 8.12 2.95
CA LEU A 694 -12.25 8.81 3.21
C LEU A 694 -12.27 9.39 4.63
N GLY A 695 -12.46 10.70 4.78
CA GLY A 695 -12.68 11.28 6.12
C GLY A 695 -12.61 12.80 6.18
N GLY A 696 -12.43 13.34 7.39
CA GLY A 696 -12.35 14.78 7.63
C GLY A 696 -12.29 15.12 9.11
N SER A 697 -12.31 16.43 9.43
CA SER A 697 -12.37 16.92 10.81
C SER A 697 -13.81 16.85 11.35
N ASN A 698 -14.21 15.67 11.85
CA ASN A 698 -15.49 15.39 12.51
C ASN A 698 -16.73 15.55 11.62
N GLN A 699 -16.61 15.30 10.32
CA GLN A 699 -17.70 15.45 9.34
C GLN A 699 -18.10 14.11 8.71
N ALA A 700 -19.35 14.02 8.24
CA ALA A 700 -19.83 12.86 7.50
C ALA A 700 -19.32 12.86 6.05
N VAL A 701 -18.83 11.69 5.59
CA VAL A 701 -18.31 11.46 4.23
C VAL A 701 -18.98 10.24 3.63
N GLY A 702 -19.46 10.34 2.40
CA GLY A 702 -19.99 9.22 1.65
C GLY A 702 -19.08 8.80 0.49
N PHE A 703 -18.98 7.50 0.24
CA PHE A 703 -18.53 6.92 -1.01
C PHE A 703 -19.75 6.34 -1.73
N ASN A 704 -19.97 6.75 -2.98
CA ASN A 704 -21.06 6.25 -3.83
C ASN A 704 -20.46 5.50 -5.03
N TRP A 705 -20.55 4.18 -5.02
CA TRP A 705 -20.32 3.40 -6.23
C TRP A 705 -21.54 3.51 -7.16
N THR A 706 -21.32 3.82 -8.43
CA THR A 706 -22.37 3.90 -9.47
C THR A 706 -22.04 3.09 -10.73
N GLY A 707 -21.00 2.26 -10.65
CA GLY A 707 -20.50 1.44 -11.75
C GLY A 707 -21.25 0.12 -11.94
N GLY A 708 -20.58 -0.82 -12.63
CA GLY A 708 -21.00 -2.21 -12.72
C GLY A 708 -20.70 -3.01 -11.45
N GLU A 709 -20.56 -4.31 -11.60
CA GLU A 709 -19.89 -5.15 -10.59
C GLU A 709 -18.44 -4.68 -10.39
N GLN A 710 -17.99 -4.63 -9.14
CA GLN A 710 -16.63 -4.22 -8.80
C GLN A 710 -16.12 -4.98 -7.59
N ARG A 711 -14.86 -5.41 -7.67
CA ARG A 711 -14.08 -5.93 -6.54
C ARG A 711 -12.87 -5.03 -6.31
N PHE A 712 -12.51 -4.84 -5.04
CA PHE A 712 -11.30 -4.13 -4.61
C PHE A 712 -10.43 -5.09 -3.78
N ASP A 713 -9.44 -5.69 -4.45
CA ASP A 713 -8.37 -6.53 -3.88
C ASP A 713 -7.07 -5.74 -3.70
N GLY A 714 -6.77 -4.81 -4.61
CA GLY A 714 -5.57 -3.97 -4.59
C GLY A 714 -5.70 -2.74 -3.71
N ARG A 715 -6.86 -2.06 -3.73
CA ARG A 715 -7.07 -0.77 -3.06
C ARG A 715 -7.66 -0.90 -1.66
N GLN A 716 -6.85 -0.60 -0.65
CA GLN A 716 -7.35 -0.51 0.73
C GLN A 716 -8.30 0.68 0.92
N PHE A 717 -9.47 0.44 1.52
CA PHE A 717 -10.34 1.51 2.04
C PHE A 717 -9.85 1.97 3.42
N VAL A 718 -9.72 3.29 3.61
CA VAL A 718 -9.14 3.88 4.84
C VAL A 718 -10.02 4.99 5.41
N LEU A 719 -10.45 4.84 6.67
CA LEU A 719 -11.26 5.79 7.43
C LEU A 719 -10.40 6.86 8.10
N LEU A 720 -10.09 7.92 7.35
CA LEU A 720 -9.29 9.07 7.78
C LEU A 720 -10.01 9.94 8.85
N GLY A 721 -9.29 10.93 9.40
CA GLY A 721 -9.81 11.83 10.43
C GLY A 721 -9.94 11.17 11.81
N THR A 722 -10.44 11.91 12.80
CA THR A 722 -10.55 11.45 14.20
C THR A 722 -11.91 10.88 14.53
N THR A 723 -13.02 11.55 14.18
CA THR A 723 -14.39 11.06 14.46
C THR A 723 -15.30 11.29 13.25
N GLY A 724 -16.49 10.68 13.27
CA GLY A 724 -17.55 10.90 12.27
C GLY A 724 -18.08 9.61 11.64
N THR A 725 -19.03 9.78 10.72
CA THR A 725 -19.66 8.69 9.96
C THR A 725 -19.08 8.63 8.55
N ILE A 726 -18.59 7.45 8.14
CA ILE A 726 -18.26 7.18 6.74
C ILE A 726 -19.31 6.22 6.18
N THR A 727 -19.97 6.60 5.09
CA THR A 727 -21.02 5.79 4.45
C THR A 727 -20.52 5.20 3.13
N LEU A 728 -20.55 3.87 2.99
CA LEU A 728 -20.30 3.18 1.73
C LEU A 728 -21.65 2.81 1.10
N ASN A 729 -22.01 3.46 -0.01
CA ASN A 729 -23.21 3.17 -0.78
C ASN A 729 -22.86 2.42 -2.07
N ASN A 730 -23.44 1.23 -2.28
CA ASN A 730 -23.56 0.71 -3.64
C ASN A 730 -24.87 1.22 -4.28
N ASN A 731 -24.73 2.19 -5.18
CA ASN A 731 -25.82 2.74 -6.00
C ASN A 731 -25.73 2.27 -7.47
N SER A 732 -25.05 1.15 -7.72
CA SER A 732 -25.14 0.42 -8.98
C SER A 732 -26.58 -0.01 -9.29
N THR A 733 -26.87 -0.17 -10.57
CA THR A 733 -28.10 -0.81 -11.07
C THR A 733 -27.83 -2.19 -11.66
N THR A 734 -26.57 -2.65 -11.67
CA THR A 734 -26.11 -3.78 -12.49
C THR A 734 -25.19 -4.78 -11.79
N GLY A 735 -24.53 -4.45 -10.67
CA GLY A 735 -23.65 -5.40 -9.99
C GLY A 735 -23.28 -5.08 -8.53
N PRO A 736 -22.78 -6.08 -7.78
CA PRO A 736 -22.38 -5.93 -6.39
C PRO A 736 -21.06 -5.16 -6.25
N LEU A 737 -20.85 -4.62 -5.05
CA LEU A 737 -19.58 -4.05 -4.61
C LEU A 737 -18.91 -5.02 -3.62
N THR A 738 -17.67 -5.41 -3.89
CA THR A 738 -16.83 -6.23 -3.00
C THR A 738 -15.59 -5.46 -2.56
N ILE A 739 -15.32 -5.43 -1.26
CA ILE A 739 -14.08 -4.87 -0.67
C ILE A 739 -13.37 -6.03 0.04
N ALA A 740 -12.25 -6.48 -0.50
CA ALA A 740 -11.52 -7.65 -0.01
C ALA A 740 -10.36 -7.31 0.95
N THR A 741 -9.92 -6.06 0.97
CA THR A 741 -8.88 -5.54 1.87
C THR A 741 -9.39 -5.26 3.28
N ASP A 742 -8.60 -5.55 4.32
CA ASP A 742 -8.83 -5.07 5.70
C ASP A 742 -9.04 -3.54 5.75
N LEU A 743 -9.95 -3.08 6.61
CA LEU A 743 -10.29 -1.66 6.74
C LEU A 743 -9.23 -0.88 7.54
N GLY A 744 -8.58 0.10 6.91
CA GLY A 744 -7.62 0.98 7.60
C GLY A 744 -8.32 2.02 8.49
N VAL A 745 -7.94 2.14 9.76
CA VAL A 745 -8.59 3.06 10.74
C VAL A 745 -7.57 3.90 11.56
N PRO A 746 -6.63 4.63 10.93
CA PRO A 746 -5.45 5.22 11.60
C PRO A 746 -5.71 6.40 12.55
N GLY A 747 -6.96 6.70 12.90
CA GLY A 747 -7.33 7.84 13.75
C GLY A 747 -7.91 7.39 15.09
N ALA A 748 -7.26 7.76 16.20
CA ALA A 748 -7.66 7.41 17.57
C ALA A 748 -8.88 8.22 18.07
N GLY A 749 -10.05 7.94 17.50
CA GLY A 749 -11.33 8.48 17.92
C GLY A 749 -12.50 7.61 17.42
N SER A 750 -13.61 7.61 18.15
CA SER A 750 -14.76 6.77 17.78
C SER A 750 -15.41 7.19 16.46
N LYS A 751 -15.75 6.18 15.65
CA LYS A 751 -16.22 6.30 14.26
C LYS A 751 -17.48 5.46 14.04
N THR A 752 -18.21 5.75 12.97
CA THR A 752 -19.28 4.88 12.47
C THR A 752 -19.04 4.55 11.00
N LEU A 753 -18.97 3.27 10.66
CA LEU A 753 -19.05 2.80 9.29
C LEU A 753 -20.53 2.51 8.96
N THR A 754 -21.04 3.06 7.87
CA THR A 754 -22.41 2.81 7.41
C THR A 754 -22.37 2.08 6.07
N LEU A 755 -22.81 0.82 6.03
CA LEU A 755 -22.96 0.02 4.82
C LEU A 755 -24.37 0.19 4.28
N SER A 756 -24.49 0.66 3.04
CA SER A 756 -25.74 1.21 2.49
C SER A 756 -25.79 1.06 0.96
N GLY A 757 -26.82 1.61 0.32
CA GLY A 757 -26.96 1.68 -1.12
C GLY A 757 -28.38 1.45 -1.63
N THR A 758 -28.59 1.71 -2.92
CA THR A 758 -29.83 1.36 -3.66
C THR A 758 -29.74 0.03 -4.40
N TYR A 759 -28.57 -0.60 -4.50
CA TYR A 759 -28.42 -1.90 -5.14
C TYR A 759 -29.02 -3.03 -4.29
N THR A 760 -29.94 -3.81 -4.87
CA THR A 760 -30.65 -4.93 -4.22
C THR A 760 -30.57 -6.23 -5.01
N GLY A 761 -29.49 -6.43 -5.77
CA GLY A 761 -29.23 -7.68 -6.50
C GLY A 761 -28.49 -8.69 -5.63
N SER A 762 -27.40 -9.26 -6.14
CA SER A 762 -26.47 -10.08 -5.37
C SER A 762 -25.96 -9.33 -4.13
N ALA A 763 -25.49 -10.06 -3.11
CA ALA A 763 -24.95 -9.41 -1.92
C ALA A 763 -23.72 -8.55 -2.25
N ASN A 764 -23.64 -7.37 -1.62
CA ASN A 764 -22.39 -6.64 -1.49
C ASN A 764 -21.55 -7.35 -0.42
N VAL A 765 -20.22 -7.32 -0.53
CA VAL A 765 -19.35 -8.10 0.37
C VAL A 765 -18.24 -7.23 0.93
N PHE A 766 -18.14 -7.17 2.25
CA PHE A 766 -16.95 -6.72 2.95
C PHE A 766 -16.20 -7.97 3.42
N ALA A 767 -15.22 -8.41 2.63
CA ALA A 767 -14.48 -9.65 2.85
C ALA A 767 -13.18 -9.46 3.64
N GLY A 768 -12.62 -8.25 3.65
CA GLY A 768 -11.56 -7.90 4.60
C GLY A 768 -12.09 -7.74 6.02
N ARG A 769 -11.23 -7.82 7.03
CA ARG A 769 -11.63 -7.63 8.43
C ARG A 769 -11.83 -6.15 8.77
N ILE A 770 -12.85 -5.89 9.60
CA ILE A 770 -13.13 -4.56 10.18
C ILE A 770 -12.60 -4.51 11.63
N PRO A 771 -11.61 -3.64 11.95
CA PRO A 771 -11.05 -3.46 13.29
C PRO A 771 -11.59 -2.20 14.01
N ASN A 772 -11.33 -2.09 15.31
CA ASN A 772 -11.48 -0.83 16.06
C ASN A 772 -10.35 0.18 15.75
N PRO A 773 -10.60 1.50 15.78
CA PRO A 773 -9.57 2.53 15.91
C PRO A 773 -8.85 2.43 17.26
N ASN A 774 -7.56 2.77 17.29
CA ASN A 774 -6.74 2.58 18.48
C ASN A 774 -7.28 3.35 19.71
N GLY A 775 -7.44 2.63 20.82
CA GLY A 775 -8.03 3.12 22.08
C GLY A 775 -9.51 3.51 22.03
N ASN A 776 -10.23 3.24 20.93
CA ASN A 776 -11.57 3.76 20.66
C ASN A 776 -12.49 2.69 20.02
N THR A 777 -13.76 3.05 19.77
CA THR A 777 -14.75 2.14 19.19
C THR A 777 -15.10 2.51 17.74
N LEU A 778 -15.21 1.50 16.88
CA LEU A 778 -15.93 1.60 15.60
C LEU A 778 -17.30 0.94 15.77
N SER A 779 -18.37 1.68 15.49
CA SER A 779 -19.73 1.13 15.36
C SER A 779 -20.05 0.86 13.89
N LEU A 780 -20.88 -0.14 13.61
CA LEU A 780 -21.35 -0.47 12.27
C LEU A 780 -22.85 -0.17 12.13
N THR A 781 -23.26 0.46 11.05
CA THR A 781 -24.68 0.62 10.68
C THR A 781 -24.94 -0.01 9.31
N LYS A 782 -25.76 -1.06 9.26
CA LYS A 782 -26.35 -1.54 8.01
C LYS A 782 -27.63 -0.75 7.72
N ALA A 783 -27.68 -0.12 6.55
CA ALA A 783 -28.80 0.65 6.02
C ALA A 783 -29.07 0.28 4.55
N GLY A 784 -30.10 0.88 3.94
CA GLY A 784 -30.54 0.56 2.58
C GLY A 784 -31.16 -0.85 2.47
N ASN A 785 -31.89 -1.10 1.38
CA ASN A 785 -32.70 -2.33 1.26
C ASN A 785 -31.91 -3.57 0.83
N GLY A 786 -30.72 -3.41 0.25
CA GLY A 786 -29.90 -4.53 -0.25
C GLY A 786 -29.19 -5.31 0.86
N THR A 787 -28.53 -6.41 0.48
CA THR A 787 -27.71 -7.23 1.37
C THR A 787 -26.26 -6.73 1.43
N TRP A 788 -25.66 -6.78 2.61
CA TRP A 788 -24.21 -6.72 2.81
C TRP A 788 -23.77 -7.93 3.64
N ILE A 789 -22.78 -8.69 3.14
CA ILE A 789 -22.08 -9.76 3.85
C ILE A 789 -20.83 -9.17 4.52
N LEU A 790 -20.56 -9.54 5.77
CA LEU A 790 -19.23 -9.47 6.38
C LEU A 790 -18.65 -10.89 6.40
N ALA A 791 -17.60 -11.16 5.64
CA ALA A 791 -17.07 -12.53 5.52
C ALA A 791 -16.02 -12.85 6.61
N ALA A 792 -15.12 -11.90 6.90
CA ALA A 792 -14.05 -12.08 7.88
C ALA A 792 -14.51 -11.97 9.34
N GLU A 793 -13.68 -12.46 10.26
CA GLU A 793 -13.82 -12.27 11.71
C GLU A 793 -13.55 -10.79 12.10
N ASN A 794 -14.60 -10.03 12.39
CA ASN A 794 -14.50 -8.60 12.69
C ASN A 794 -14.23 -8.35 14.18
N ARG A 795 -13.32 -7.43 14.46
CA ARG A 795 -12.86 -7.10 15.83
C ARG A 795 -13.13 -5.64 16.20
N TYR A 796 -14.18 -5.05 15.63
CA TYR A 796 -14.76 -3.82 16.16
C TYR A 796 -15.73 -4.16 17.31
N THR A 797 -15.81 -3.30 18.32
CA THR A 797 -16.61 -3.54 19.54
C THR A 797 -17.70 -2.49 19.76
N GLY A 798 -17.83 -1.50 18.87
CA GLY A 798 -18.99 -0.61 18.85
C GLY A 798 -20.24 -1.33 18.33
N THR A 799 -21.41 -0.85 18.72
CA THR A 799 -22.70 -1.47 18.39
C THR A 799 -22.89 -1.66 16.89
N THR A 800 -23.36 -2.85 16.49
CA THR A 800 -23.84 -3.13 15.14
C THR A 800 -25.34 -2.79 15.06
N THR A 801 -25.76 -1.92 14.16
CA THR A 801 -27.18 -1.55 13.97
C THR A 801 -27.66 -1.97 12.59
N VAL A 802 -28.58 -2.94 12.51
CA VAL A 802 -29.26 -3.33 11.26
C VAL A 802 -30.56 -2.55 11.15
N SER A 803 -30.54 -1.45 10.41
CA SER A 803 -31.66 -0.51 10.28
C SER A 803 -32.59 -0.78 9.08
N ALA A 804 -32.07 -1.43 8.03
CA ALA A 804 -32.83 -1.81 6.83
C ALA A 804 -32.09 -2.90 6.04
N GLY A 805 -32.84 -3.69 5.26
CA GLY A 805 -32.31 -4.79 4.46
C GLY A 805 -31.63 -5.88 5.30
N THR A 806 -30.70 -6.60 4.68
CA THR A 806 -30.05 -7.76 5.31
C THR A 806 -28.59 -7.49 5.66
N LEU A 807 -28.22 -7.62 6.93
CA LEU A 807 -26.84 -7.87 7.32
C LEU A 807 -26.64 -9.39 7.37
N GLN A 808 -25.63 -9.88 6.66
CA GLN A 808 -25.21 -11.28 6.74
C GLN A 808 -23.79 -11.36 7.30
N LEU A 809 -23.58 -12.32 8.20
CA LEU A 809 -22.34 -12.61 8.89
C LEU A 809 -21.86 -14.00 8.43
N GLY A 810 -20.86 -14.01 7.56
CA GLY A 810 -20.31 -15.21 6.90
C GLY A 810 -20.94 -15.49 5.53
N ASP A 811 -20.35 -16.41 4.77
CA ASP A 811 -20.83 -16.80 3.42
C ASP A 811 -21.03 -18.31 3.22
N GLY A 812 -21.03 -19.08 4.31
CA GLY A 812 -21.16 -20.53 4.31
C GLY A 812 -19.89 -21.28 3.90
N THR A 813 -18.76 -20.60 3.67
CA THR A 813 -17.49 -21.23 3.25
C THR A 813 -16.39 -21.18 4.33
N SER A 814 -15.44 -22.13 4.24
CA SER A 814 -14.41 -22.34 5.25
C SER A 814 -13.47 -21.13 5.40
N GLY A 815 -13.44 -20.54 6.60
CA GLY A 815 -12.63 -19.36 6.93
C GLY A 815 -13.36 -18.03 6.78
N HIS A 816 -14.63 -18.05 6.36
CA HIS A 816 -15.49 -16.88 6.19
C HIS A 816 -16.68 -16.93 7.16
N ASP A 817 -16.37 -17.00 8.45
CA ASP A 817 -17.35 -17.21 9.53
C ASP A 817 -17.98 -15.91 10.06
N GLY A 818 -17.53 -14.74 9.61
CA GLY A 818 -18.26 -13.46 9.72
C GLY A 818 -18.49 -12.87 11.11
N ALA A 819 -17.76 -13.30 12.14
CA ALA A 819 -17.99 -12.87 13.52
C ALA A 819 -17.97 -11.33 13.71
N VAL A 820 -18.63 -10.86 14.77
CA VAL A 820 -18.57 -9.47 15.27
C VAL A 820 -18.37 -9.47 16.79
N ALA A 821 -17.65 -8.49 17.33
CA ALA A 821 -17.22 -8.46 18.73
C ALA A 821 -17.94 -7.39 19.58
N GLY A 822 -19.21 -7.12 19.28
CA GLY A 822 -20.03 -6.13 19.99
C GLY A 822 -21.53 -6.41 19.89
N PRO A 823 -22.38 -5.68 20.66
CA PRO A 823 -23.83 -5.88 20.69
C PRO A 823 -24.50 -5.52 19.36
N ILE A 824 -25.62 -6.19 19.08
CA ILE A 824 -26.36 -6.04 17.83
C ILE A 824 -27.77 -5.49 18.11
N VAL A 825 -28.14 -4.40 17.41
CA VAL A 825 -29.49 -3.86 17.34
C VAL A 825 -30.05 -4.20 15.95
N ASN A 826 -30.77 -5.31 15.85
CA ASN A 826 -31.41 -5.79 14.63
C ASN A 826 -32.86 -5.30 14.54
N ASN A 827 -33.15 -4.44 13.57
CA ASN A 827 -34.50 -3.95 13.26
C ASN A 827 -34.96 -4.34 11.84
N ALA A 828 -34.24 -5.24 11.17
CA ALA A 828 -34.57 -5.74 9.83
C ALA A 828 -34.28 -7.25 9.72
N THR A 829 -33.26 -7.66 8.96
CA THR A 829 -32.87 -9.08 8.87
C THR A 829 -31.38 -9.25 9.19
N LEU A 830 -31.09 -10.16 10.12
CA LEU A 830 -29.75 -10.59 10.48
C LEU A 830 -29.59 -12.06 10.12
N ILE A 831 -28.59 -12.39 9.30
CA ILE A 831 -28.23 -13.77 8.94
C ILE A 831 -26.86 -14.08 9.53
N PHE A 832 -26.72 -15.23 10.19
CA PHE A 832 -25.44 -15.88 10.43
C PHE A 832 -25.33 -17.05 9.44
N ASP A 833 -24.26 -17.11 8.66
CA ASP A 833 -24.01 -18.10 7.60
C ASP A 833 -22.58 -18.63 7.77
N ASN A 834 -22.31 -19.21 8.94
CA ASN A 834 -20.98 -19.61 9.38
C ASN A 834 -20.68 -21.09 9.09
N TYR A 835 -19.42 -21.37 8.74
CA TYR A 835 -18.94 -22.71 8.41
C TYR A 835 -18.32 -23.40 9.65
N GLY A 836 -17.45 -22.70 10.36
CA GLY A 836 -16.95 -23.06 11.70
C GLY A 836 -17.89 -22.59 12.81
N PRO A 837 -17.62 -22.96 14.08
CA PRO A 837 -18.42 -22.50 15.22
C PRO A 837 -18.20 -21.02 15.52
N VAL A 838 -19.27 -20.28 15.80
CA VAL A 838 -19.27 -18.84 16.14
C VAL A 838 -20.05 -18.61 17.44
N THR A 839 -19.51 -17.79 18.34
CA THR A 839 -20.19 -17.38 19.58
C THR A 839 -20.50 -15.88 19.55
N GLN A 840 -21.79 -15.54 19.59
CA GLN A 840 -22.26 -14.17 19.82
C GLN A 840 -22.45 -13.95 21.33
N ALA A 841 -21.45 -13.33 21.95
CA ALA A 841 -21.40 -13.10 23.41
C ALA A 841 -22.24 -11.89 23.87
N ASP A 842 -22.32 -10.83 23.06
CA ASP A 842 -23.16 -9.67 23.36
C ASP A 842 -24.60 -9.85 22.86
N ALA A 843 -25.56 -9.24 23.57
CA ALA A 843 -26.98 -9.35 23.25
C ALA A 843 -27.36 -8.85 21.84
N ILE A 844 -28.22 -9.63 21.17
CA ILE A 844 -28.98 -9.21 19.98
C ILE A 844 -30.33 -8.64 20.43
N THR A 845 -30.71 -7.45 19.98
CA THR A 845 -31.93 -6.73 20.40
C THR A 845 -32.68 -6.11 19.22
N GLY A 846 -33.95 -5.75 19.38
CA GLY A 846 -34.71 -4.96 18.40
C GLY A 846 -35.94 -5.66 17.81
N THR A 847 -36.39 -5.23 16.63
CA THR A 847 -37.62 -5.73 15.97
C THR A 847 -37.39 -6.64 14.76
N GLY A 848 -36.13 -6.92 14.41
CA GLY A 848 -35.77 -7.72 13.25
C GLY A 848 -35.78 -9.23 13.48
N SER A 849 -35.77 -10.00 12.40
CA SER A 849 -35.65 -11.47 12.42
C SER A 849 -34.19 -11.94 12.39
N LEU A 850 -33.95 -13.11 12.97
CA LEU A 850 -32.66 -13.80 12.94
C LEU A 850 -32.76 -15.08 12.10
N THR A 851 -31.79 -15.30 11.22
CA THR A 851 -31.68 -16.54 10.45
C THR A 851 -30.31 -17.18 10.65
N LYS A 852 -30.28 -18.48 10.91
CA LYS A 852 -29.09 -19.31 11.01
C LYS A 852 -28.99 -20.22 9.77
N ASN A 853 -28.06 -19.88 8.88
CA ASN A 853 -27.58 -20.63 7.73
C ASN A 853 -26.20 -21.24 8.04
N GLY A 854 -25.58 -21.91 7.06
CA GLY A 854 -24.24 -22.47 7.17
C GLY A 854 -24.14 -23.73 8.04
N PRO A 855 -23.17 -24.61 7.79
CA PRO A 855 -23.06 -25.89 8.51
C PRO A 855 -22.54 -25.76 9.95
N GLY A 856 -21.95 -24.61 10.32
CA GLY A 856 -21.37 -24.38 11.64
C GLY A 856 -22.40 -24.28 12.77
N ALA A 857 -21.93 -24.29 14.01
CA ALA A 857 -22.76 -23.96 15.18
C ALA A 857 -22.76 -22.45 15.42
N LEU A 858 -23.92 -21.86 15.74
CA LEU A 858 -24.02 -20.51 16.30
C LEU A 858 -24.40 -20.64 17.78
N THR A 859 -23.50 -20.23 18.67
CA THR A 859 -23.77 -20.10 20.11
C THR A 859 -24.24 -18.68 20.40
N LEU A 860 -25.47 -18.54 20.89
CA LEU A 860 -25.98 -17.30 21.48
C LEU A 860 -25.74 -17.34 23.00
N ALA A 861 -24.79 -16.52 23.46
CA ALA A 861 -24.39 -16.41 24.86
C ALA A 861 -24.80 -15.09 25.54
N GLY A 862 -25.26 -14.11 24.76
CA GLY A 862 -25.83 -12.86 25.27
C GLY A 862 -27.33 -12.97 25.58
N PRO A 863 -27.86 -12.14 26.51
CA PRO A 863 -29.30 -12.08 26.80
C PRO A 863 -30.05 -11.36 25.66
N ASN A 864 -30.42 -12.10 24.62
CA ASN A 864 -31.08 -11.56 23.43
C ASN A 864 -32.52 -11.12 23.72
N GLY A 865 -32.85 -9.93 23.22
CA GLY A 865 -34.12 -9.23 23.35
C GLY A 865 -34.64 -8.75 21.99
N TYR A 866 -34.56 -9.58 20.94
CA TYR A 866 -35.13 -9.28 19.63
C TYR A 866 -36.49 -9.95 19.46
N THR A 867 -37.40 -9.28 18.75
CA THR A 867 -38.84 -9.64 18.72
C THR A 867 -39.35 -10.15 17.36
N GLY A 868 -38.55 -10.08 16.31
CA GLY A 868 -38.82 -10.83 15.07
C GLY A 868 -38.58 -12.33 15.26
N THR A 869 -38.93 -13.12 14.25
CA THR A 869 -38.82 -14.59 14.27
C THR A 869 -37.38 -15.08 14.22
N THR A 870 -37.16 -16.31 14.69
CA THR A 870 -35.90 -17.04 14.59
C THR A 870 -36.06 -18.21 13.62
N THR A 871 -35.16 -18.36 12.65
CA THR A 871 -35.21 -19.47 11.68
C THR A 871 -33.86 -20.16 11.59
N VAL A 872 -33.82 -21.48 11.75
CA VAL A 872 -32.62 -22.30 11.67
C VAL A 872 -32.73 -23.17 10.41
N ASN A 873 -32.04 -22.75 9.34
CA ASN A 873 -32.07 -23.42 8.04
C ASN A 873 -30.97 -24.50 7.90
N SER A 874 -29.88 -24.39 8.66
CA SER A 874 -28.74 -25.32 8.58
C SER A 874 -27.84 -25.24 9.81
N GLY A 875 -27.15 -26.34 10.09
CA GLY A 875 -26.27 -26.49 11.26
C GLY A 875 -27.04 -26.33 12.57
N THR A 876 -26.32 -25.91 13.62
CA THR A 876 -26.88 -25.81 14.97
C THR A 876 -27.06 -24.36 15.40
N LEU A 877 -28.22 -24.04 15.98
CA LEU A 877 -28.41 -22.91 16.87
C LEU A 877 -28.36 -23.40 18.31
N LEU A 878 -27.35 -22.97 19.07
CA LEU A 878 -27.19 -23.29 20.49
C LEU A 878 -27.44 -22.02 21.30
N VAL A 879 -28.36 -22.08 22.25
CA VAL A 879 -28.55 -21.06 23.28
C VAL A 879 -27.92 -21.58 24.55
N ASP A 880 -26.90 -20.89 25.07
CA ASP A 880 -26.14 -21.38 26.22
C ASP A 880 -26.85 -21.11 27.57
N THR A 881 -26.13 -21.26 28.68
CA THR A 881 -26.69 -21.06 30.03
C THR A 881 -27.02 -19.59 30.36
N ALA A 882 -26.48 -18.62 29.63
CA ALA A 882 -26.76 -17.18 29.77
C ALA A 882 -27.61 -16.62 28.61
N GLY A 883 -27.60 -17.29 27.46
CA GLY A 883 -28.36 -16.91 26.28
C GLY A 883 -29.89 -16.97 26.48
N THR A 884 -30.62 -16.08 25.81
CA THR A 884 -32.10 -16.07 25.80
C THR A 884 -32.67 -16.01 24.38
N LEU A 885 -33.89 -16.55 24.20
CA LEU A 885 -34.71 -16.40 23.00
C LEU A 885 -36.19 -16.09 23.29
N ASN A 886 -36.62 -16.02 24.55
CA ASN A 886 -38.02 -15.87 24.98
C ASN A 886 -38.78 -14.63 24.45
N THR A 887 -38.09 -13.68 23.82
CA THR A 887 -38.68 -12.49 23.19
C THR A 887 -39.01 -12.68 21.71
N THR A 888 -38.52 -13.73 21.05
CA THR A 888 -38.83 -14.00 19.64
C THR A 888 -40.31 -14.32 19.43
N SER A 889 -40.86 -13.93 18.28
CA SER A 889 -42.26 -14.19 17.91
C SER A 889 -42.53 -15.63 17.46
N GLY A 890 -41.49 -16.46 17.34
CA GLY A 890 -41.58 -17.89 17.03
C GLY A 890 -40.27 -18.42 16.45
N ILE A 891 -40.03 -19.72 16.63
CA ILE A 891 -38.82 -20.42 16.17
C ILE A 891 -39.20 -21.49 15.15
N THR A 892 -38.51 -21.53 14.01
CA THR A 892 -38.62 -22.59 13.00
C THR A 892 -37.28 -23.27 12.79
N VAL A 893 -37.24 -24.60 12.81
CA VAL A 893 -36.05 -25.43 12.58
C VAL A 893 -36.30 -26.34 11.38
N ALA A 894 -35.48 -26.22 10.34
CA ALA A 894 -35.63 -26.94 9.07
C ALA A 894 -35.02 -28.36 9.10
N GLU A 895 -35.32 -29.16 8.07
CA GLU A 895 -34.74 -30.49 7.83
C GLU A 895 -33.20 -30.48 7.98
N GLY A 896 -32.66 -31.33 8.85
CA GLY A 896 -31.22 -31.45 9.10
C GLY A 896 -30.59 -30.30 9.88
N ALA A 897 -31.37 -29.32 10.36
CA ALA A 897 -30.94 -28.30 11.28
C ALA A 897 -31.25 -28.66 12.74
N ALA A 898 -30.58 -28.01 13.69
CA ALA A 898 -30.74 -28.30 15.12
C ALA A 898 -30.91 -27.05 16.00
N LEU A 899 -31.74 -27.17 17.03
CA LEU A 899 -31.89 -26.20 18.12
C LEU A 899 -31.53 -26.86 19.46
N PHE A 900 -30.52 -26.32 20.14
CA PHE A 900 -30.17 -26.70 21.50
C PHE A 900 -30.45 -25.53 22.46
N TYR A 901 -31.31 -25.74 23.45
CA TYR A 901 -31.65 -24.72 24.46
C TYR A 901 -31.17 -25.15 25.85
N ASN A 902 -30.11 -24.49 26.35
CA ASN A 902 -29.39 -24.91 27.56
C ASN A 902 -29.57 -23.97 28.76
N ASN A 903 -30.40 -22.91 28.66
CA ASN A 903 -30.62 -21.99 29.78
C ASN A 903 -31.42 -22.67 30.91
N PRO A 904 -30.89 -22.74 32.15
CA PRO A 904 -31.57 -23.37 33.29
C PRO A 904 -32.42 -22.39 34.10
N ASP A 905 -32.15 -21.08 34.01
CA ASP A 905 -32.76 -20.02 34.82
C ASP A 905 -34.00 -19.39 34.15
N ILE A 906 -34.10 -19.53 32.82
CA ILE A 906 -35.15 -18.95 31.97
C ILE A 906 -35.67 -20.05 31.03
N ALA A 907 -36.98 -20.26 31.01
CA ALA A 907 -37.61 -21.19 30.07
C ALA A 907 -37.92 -20.54 28.72
N LEU A 908 -37.91 -21.35 27.65
CA LEU A 908 -38.21 -20.93 26.29
C LEU A 908 -39.72 -20.89 26.04
N THR A 909 -40.32 -19.72 26.28
CA THR A 909 -41.77 -19.46 26.10
C THR A 909 -42.22 -19.23 24.64
N ALA A 910 -41.29 -19.27 23.69
CA ALA A 910 -41.58 -19.00 22.28
C ALA A 910 -41.86 -20.30 21.53
N THR A 911 -42.97 -20.35 20.80
CA THR A 911 -43.41 -21.54 20.06
C THR A 911 -42.32 -22.05 19.11
N VAL A 912 -41.96 -23.32 19.29
CA VAL A 912 -41.01 -24.05 18.44
C VAL A 912 -41.76 -24.87 17.39
N SER A 913 -41.40 -24.71 16.13
CA SER A 913 -41.88 -25.51 15.01
C SER A 913 -40.68 -26.17 14.34
N ALA A 914 -40.80 -27.46 14.03
CA ALA A 914 -39.73 -28.29 13.50
C ALA A 914 -40.22 -29.04 12.25
N ASP A 915 -39.46 -28.98 11.17
CA ASP A 915 -39.69 -29.75 9.96
C ASP A 915 -39.16 -31.19 10.12
N ALA A 916 -39.61 -32.11 9.26
CA ALA A 916 -39.11 -33.48 9.22
C ALA A 916 -37.57 -33.53 9.18
N GLY A 917 -36.93 -34.32 10.07
CA GLY A 917 -35.48 -34.42 10.17
C GLY A 917 -34.78 -33.27 10.93
N ALA A 918 -35.52 -32.30 11.46
CA ALA A 918 -34.98 -31.32 12.41
C ALA A 918 -34.72 -31.95 13.79
N THR A 919 -33.72 -31.44 14.53
CA THR A 919 -33.39 -31.90 15.90
C THR A 919 -33.65 -30.82 16.95
N ILE A 920 -34.36 -31.16 18.02
CA ILE A 920 -34.63 -30.30 19.18
C ILE A 920 -34.01 -30.93 20.44
N GLY A 921 -33.20 -30.17 21.17
CA GLY A 921 -32.44 -30.68 22.31
C GLY A 921 -31.95 -29.61 23.30
N GLY A 922 -31.03 -29.99 24.19
CA GLY A 922 -30.41 -29.11 25.18
C GLY A 922 -30.79 -29.40 26.64
N THR A 923 -30.26 -28.62 27.58
CA THR A 923 -30.40 -28.87 29.05
C THR A 923 -31.40 -27.97 29.78
N GLY A 924 -32.10 -27.09 29.07
CA GLY A 924 -33.03 -26.10 29.65
C GLY A 924 -34.49 -26.58 29.75
N ALA A 925 -35.41 -25.62 29.79
CA ALA A 925 -36.85 -25.87 29.71
C ALA A 925 -37.48 -25.19 28.48
N ILE A 926 -38.38 -25.89 27.79
CA ILE A 926 -39.22 -25.36 26.71
C ILE A 926 -40.65 -25.21 27.25
N ASP A 927 -41.04 -23.96 27.52
CA ASP A 927 -42.34 -23.55 28.09
C ASP A 927 -43.31 -23.18 26.96
N SER A 928 -43.45 -24.09 25.99
CA SER A 928 -44.43 -24.02 24.91
C SER A 928 -44.68 -25.41 24.34
N ALA A 929 -45.86 -25.61 23.76
CA ALA A 929 -46.25 -26.91 23.22
C ALA A 929 -45.34 -27.37 22.07
N LEU A 930 -44.72 -28.54 22.24
CA LEU A 930 -43.76 -29.13 21.31
C LEU A 930 -44.31 -30.45 20.76
N VAL A 931 -44.36 -30.55 19.43
CA VAL A 931 -44.81 -31.77 18.72
C VAL A 931 -43.62 -32.44 18.04
N ILE A 932 -43.36 -33.70 18.40
CA ILE A 932 -42.34 -34.55 17.80
C ILE A 932 -43.06 -35.60 16.96
N ALA A 933 -43.09 -35.38 15.64
CA ALA A 933 -43.81 -36.21 14.66
C ALA A 933 -43.12 -36.14 13.29
N GLY A 934 -43.46 -37.03 12.36
CA GLY A 934 -43.05 -36.95 10.95
C GLY A 934 -41.53 -36.91 10.70
N GLY A 935 -40.74 -37.56 11.55
CA GLY A 935 -39.28 -37.57 11.49
C GLY A 935 -38.58 -36.41 12.23
N VAL A 936 -39.30 -35.56 12.97
CA VAL A 936 -38.67 -34.64 13.95
C VAL A 936 -37.98 -35.47 15.05
N ILE A 937 -36.79 -35.04 15.46
CA ILE A 937 -35.94 -35.73 16.44
C ILE A 937 -35.90 -34.93 17.75
N LEU A 938 -36.19 -35.60 18.86
CA LEU A 938 -35.90 -35.16 20.23
C LEU A 938 -34.53 -35.69 20.67
N SER A 939 -33.69 -34.84 21.28
CA SER A 939 -32.36 -35.23 21.81
C SER A 939 -32.04 -34.39 23.07
N PRO A 940 -32.56 -34.75 24.25
CA PRO A 940 -32.33 -34.04 25.50
C PRO A 940 -30.84 -33.91 25.85
N GLY A 941 -30.51 -32.88 26.62
CA GLY A 941 -29.17 -32.70 27.16
C GLY A 941 -28.10 -32.29 26.16
N ALA A 942 -26.89 -32.77 26.41
CA ALA A 942 -25.70 -32.62 25.55
C ALA A 942 -24.95 -33.95 25.48
N SER A 943 -25.70 -35.04 25.29
CA SER A 943 -25.23 -36.40 25.04
C SER A 943 -24.41 -37.02 26.19
N PRO A 944 -25.01 -37.61 27.24
CA PRO A 944 -26.44 -37.55 27.61
C PRO A 944 -26.82 -36.33 28.47
N GLY A 945 -28.12 -36.14 28.75
CA GLY A 945 -28.64 -35.23 29.78
C GLY A 945 -30.18 -35.15 29.89
N SER A 946 -30.68 -34.19 30.67
CA SER A 946 -32.13 -33.97 30.87
C SER A 946 -32.63 -32.69 30.20
N GLN A 947 -33.88 -32.69 29.72
CA GLN A 947 -34.59 -31.49 29.27
C GLN A 947 -36.07 -31.52 29.65
N SER A 948 -36.64 -30.35 29.92
CA SER A 948 -38.06 -30.18 30.28
C SER A 948 -38.88 -29.54 29.14
N TYR A 949 -40.11 -30.01 28.92
CA TYR A 949 -41.02 -29.56 27.87
C TYR A 949 -42.45 -29.47 28.43
N ALA A 950 -43.04 -28.28 28.56
CA ALA A 950 -44.31 -28.08 29.28
C ALA A 950 -45.46 -28.99 28.78
N ASP A 951 -45.87 -28.80 27.52
CA ASP A 951 -46.76 -29.71 26.79
C ASP A 951 -45.94 -30.48 25.73
N LEU A 952 -45.77 -31.79 25.87
CA LEU A 952 -45.01 -32.64 24.95
C LEU A 952 -45.92 -33.64 24.21
N THR A 953 -45.94 -33.56 22.87
CA THR A 953 -46.68 -34.49 22.02
C THR A 953 -45.74 -35.39 21.22
N TRP A 954 -45.92 -36.71 21.34
CA TRP A 954 -45.26 -37.74 20.54
C TRP A 954 -46.25 -38.27 19.49
N GLY A 955 -46.07 -37.84 18.24
CA GLY A 955 -46.96 -38.15 17.11
C GLY A 955 -46.43 -39.23 16.17
N GLU A 956 -47.22 -39.56 15.14
CA GLU A 956 -46.85 -40.55 14.11
C GLU A 956 -45.49 -40.23 13.47
N GLY A 957 -44.62 -41.24 13.39
CA GLY A 957 -43.27 -41.13 12.82
C GLY A 957 -42.29 -40.20 13.57
N GLY A 958 -42.61 -39.70 14.76
CA GLY A 958 -41.69 -38.91 15.58
C GLY A 958 -40.52 -39.75 16.15
N ILE A 959 -39.39 -39.12 16.44
CA ILE A 959 -38.18 -39.80 16.94
C ILE A 959 -37.74 -39.19 18.28
N TYR A 960 -37.43 -40.03 19.27
CA TYR A 960 -36.61 -39.69 20.42
C TYR A 960 -35.29 -40.45 20.32
N ARG A 961 -34.20 -39.72 20.09
CA ARG A 961 -32.85 -40.24 20.25
C ARG A 961 -32.49 -40.20 21.72
N TRP A 962 -32.30 -41.38 22.28
CA TRP A 962 -32.00 -41.62 23.68
C TRP A 962 -30.57 -42.17 23.80
N GLU A 963 -29.69 -41.34 24.33
CA GLU A 963 -28.26 -41.61 24.47
C GLU A 963 -27.93 -42.09 25.89
N ILE A 964 -27.01 -43.05 25.99
CA ILE A 964 -26.56 -43.61 27.27
C ILE A 964 -25.04 -43.87 27.24
N ASN A 965 -24.32 -43.41 28.27
CA ASN A 965 -22.88 -43.63 28.41
C ASN A 965 -22.46 -44.45 29.64
N GLN A 966 -23.33 -44.60 30.66
CA GLN A 966 -23.06 -45.50 31.81
C GLN A 966 -24.33 -46.12 32.39
N ALA A 967 -24.35 -47.46 32.47
CA ALA A 967 -25.57 -48.25 32.72
C ALA A 967 -26.13 -48.18 34.16
N GLU A 968 -25.29 -47.97 35.17
CA GLU A 968 -25.65 -48.07 36.60
C GLU A 968 -25.55 -46.72 37.35
N THR A 969 -25.68 -45.58 36.64
CA THR A 969 -25.60 -44.23 37.24
C THR A 969 -26.95 -43.51 37.33
N ALA A 970 -27.12 -42.36 36.68
CA ALA A 970 -28.24 -41.44 36.92
C ALA A 970 -28.96 -41.00 35.64
N GLU A 971 -30.28 -41.03 35.71
CA GLU A 971 -31.19 -40.40 34.75
C GLU A 971 -30.89 -38.90 34.58
N GLY A 972 -30.84 -38.43 33.34
CA GLY A 972 -30.58 -37.02 33.02
C GLY A 972 -29.15 -36.54 33.33
N GLY A 973 -28.25 -37.43 33.74
CA GLY A 973 -26.88 -37.12 34.12
C GLY A 973 -25.85 -37.43 33.04
N ASN A 974 -24.66 -36.83 33.18
CA ASN A 974 -23.48 -37.23 32.43
C ASN A 974 -22.29 -37.43 33.40
N PRO A 975 -21.78 -38.66 33.59
CA PRO A 975 -22.25 -39.90 32.97
C PRO A 975 -23.63 -40.34 33.47
N GLY A 976 -24.36 -41.08 32.63
CA GLY A 976 -25.77 -41.39 32.79
C GLY A 976 -26.45 -41.74 31.47
N TRP A 977 -27.72 -41.33 31.33
CA TRP A 977 -28.57 -41.51 30.15
C TRP A 977 -29.61 -40.38 30.04
N ASP A 978 -30.18 -40.21 28.85
CA ASP A 978 -31.12 -39.12 28.57
C ASP A 978 -32.46 -39.22 29.32
N LEU A 979 -33.03 -38.06 29.65
CA LEU A 979 -34.37 -37.95 30.23
C LEU A 979 -35.16 -36.79 29.59
N ALA A 980 -36.33 -37.11 29.04
CA ALA A 980 -37.35 -36.12 28.72
C ALA A 980 -38.27 -35.92 29.94
N VAL A 981 -38.60 -34.68 30.28
CA VAL A 981 -39.53 -34.34 31.37
C VAL A 981 -40.70 -33.55 30.80
N ALA A 982 -41.94 -33.95 31.14
CA ALA A 982 -43.18 -33.33 30.68
C ALA A 982 -44.05 -32.89 31.88
N PRO A 983 -43.76 -31.72 32.51
CA PRO A 983 -44.29 -31.37 33.82
C PRO A 983 -45.73 -30.82 33.82
N ASP A 984 -46.31 -30.49 32.67
CA ASP A 984 -47.70 -30.03 32.59
C ASP A 984 -48.59 -31.01 31.80
N ALA A 985 -48.21 -31.36 30.56
CA ALA A 985 -48.93 -32.35 29.76
C ALA A 985 -48.02 -33.23 28.89
N PHE A 986 -48.45 -34.49 28.69
CA PHE A 986 -47.90 -35.40 27.69
C PHE A 986 -49.04 -35.99 26.84
N THR A 987 -48.81 -36.21 25.55
CA THR A 987 -49.80 -36.82 24.64
C THR A 987 -49.11 -37.76 23.64
N LEU A 988 -49.67 -38.97 23.44
CA LEU A 988 -49.15 -39.98 22.50
C LEU A 988 -50.14 -40.22 21.35
N GLU A 989 -50.00 -39.42 20.28
CA GLU A 989 -50.84 -39.50 19.08
C GLU A 989 -50.37 -40.58 18.07
N ALA A 990 -49.15 -41.10 18.22
CA ALA A 990 -48.61 -42.16 17.37
C ALA A 990 -49.50 -43.42 17.29
N SER A 991 -49.41 -44.16 16.17
CA SER A 991 -50.27 -45.31 15.89
C SER A 991 -49.47 -46.58 15.58
N ALA A 992 -50.14 -47.74 15.59
CA ALA A 992 -49.52 -49.01 15.18
C ALA A 992 -49.29 -49.15 13.66
N ALA A 993 -49.64 -48.12 12.87
CA ALA A 993 -49.33 -48.04 11.45
C ALA A 993 -48.10 -47.14 11.18
N ASP A 994 -47.89 -46.12 12.02
CA ASP A 994 -46.74 -45.21 11.99
C ASP A 994 -46.32 -44.87 13.44
N PRO A 995 -45.50 -45.75 14.06
CA PRO A 995 -45.17 -45.68 15.49
C PRO A 995 -44.12 -44.60 15.81
N PHE A 996 -44.12 -44.15 17.06
CA PHE A 996 -43.06 -43.28 17.58
C PHE A 996 -41.77 -44.09 17.81
N VAL A 997 -40.65 -43.56 17.36
CA VAL A 997 -39.35 -44.26 17.37
C VAL A 997 -38.53 -43.86 18.59
N ILE A 998 -38.01 -44.84 19.32
CA ILE A 998 -36.93 -44.64 20.29
C ILE A 998 -35.64 -45.13 19.64
N GLU A 999 -34.79 -44.21 19.19
CA GLU A 999 -33.43 -44.50 18.73
C GLU A 999 -32.53 -44.68 19.96
N VAL A 1000 -32.12 -45.92 20.26
CA VAL A 1000 -31.25 -46.26 21.39
C VAL A 1000 -29.79 -46.16 20.94
N VAL A 1001 -29.04 -45.20 21.50
CA VAL A 1001 -27.66 -44.90 21.11
C VAL A 1001 -26.72 -45.14 22.29
N SER A 1002 -25.65 -45.92 22.08
CA SER A 1002 -24.61 -46.13 23.09
C SER A 1002 -23.39 -45.23 22.86
N LEU A 1003 -22.92 -44.62 23.93
CA LEU A 1003 -21.73 -43.78 23.96
C LEU A 1003 -20.69 -44.33 24.96
N GLY A 1004 -19.42 -44.02 24.74
CA GLY A 1004 -18.39 -44.10 25.76
C GLY A 1004 -18.44 -42.92 26.75
N LEU A 1005 -17.66 -42.99 27.84
CA LEU A 1005 -17.55 -41.90 28.84
C LEU A 1005 -16.93 -40.59 28.30
N ASP A 1006 -16.50 -40.56 27.04
CA ASP A 1006 -16.08 -39.35 26.32
C ASP A 1006 -17.18 -38.80 25.39
N ASN A 1007 -18.39 -39.35 25.49
CA ASN A 1007 -19.58 -39.04 24.69
C ASN A 1007 -19.41 -39.33 23.18
N THR A 1008 -18.45 -40.18 22.80
CA THR A 1008 -18.32 -40.69 21.43
C THR A 1008 -19.06 -42.03 21.27
N PRO A 1009 -19.57 -42.39 20.07
CA PRO A 1009 -20.27 -43.66 19.85
C PRO A 1009 -19.42 -44.89 20.22
N GLY A 1010 -19.93 -45.74 21.12
CA GLY A 1010 -19.17 -46.86 21.68
C GLY A 1010 -19.94 -47.65 22.74
N ASP A 1011 -19.28 -48.64 23.34
CA ASP A 1011 -19.89 -49.53 24.34
C ASP A 1011 -20.18 -48.77 25.66
N VAL A 1012 -21.42 -48.89 26.16
CA VAL A 1012 -21.87 -48.27 27.42
C VAL A 1012 -21.03 -48.75 28.61
N HIS A 1013 -20.57 -47.83 29.45
CA HIS A 1013 -19.79 -48.16 30.65
C HIS A 1013 -20.64 -48.96 31.67
N ASP A 1014 -20.03 -49.97 32.29
CA ASP A 1014 -20.65 -50.96 33.19
C ASP A 1014 -21.82 -51.80 32.61
N PHE A 1015 -22.14 -51.69 31.32
CA PHE A 1015 -23.20 -52.51 30.72
C PHE A 1015 -22.78 -53.98 30.55
N ASN A 1016 -23.61 -54.89 31.06
CA ASN A 1016 -23.43 -56.33 30.97
C ASN A 1016 -24.69 -56.99 30.37
N PRO A 1017 -24.66 -57.54 29.14
CA PRO A 1017 -25.82 -58.14 28.49
C PRO A 1017 -26.35 -59.44 29.16
N ARG A 1018 -25.88 -59.80 30.36
CA ARG A 1018 -26.42 -60.86 31.23
C ARG A 1018 -27.09 -60.34 32.51
N GLN A 1019 -27.19 -59.02 32.69
CA GLN A 1019 -27.91 -58.38 33.80
C GLN A 1019 -29.27 -57.84 33.33
N ASP A 1020 -30.17 -57.64 34.29
CA ASP A 1020 -31.45 -56.97 34.06
C ASP A 1020 -31.26 -55.47 34.36
N TYR A 1021 -31.62 -54.59 33.42
CA TYR A 1021 -31.55 -53.13 33.59
C TYR A 1021 -32.91 -52.47 33.35
N SER A 1022 -33.10 -51.28 33.91
CA SER A 1022 -34.28 -50.44 33.71
C SER A 1022 -33.86 -48.98 33.84
N TRP A 1023 -34.15 -48.19 32.81
CA TRP A 1023 -33.80 -46.77 32.72
C TRP A 1023 -35.06 -45.96 32.43
N LYS A 1024 -35.36 -44.95 33.27
CA LYS A 1024 -36.44 -44.00 32.98
C LYS A 1024 -36.01 -43.10 31.83
N ILE A 1025 -36.85 -42.99 30.79
CA ILE A 1025 -36.58 -42.17 29.59
C ILE A 1025 -37.54 -40.98 29.45
N LEU A 1026 -38.74 -41.09 30.06
CA LEU A 1026 -39.74 -40.02 30.16
C LEU A 1026 -40.29 -39.97 31.59
N ASP A 1027 -40.42 -38.76 32.12
CA ASP A 1027 -41.10 -38.45 33.39
C ASP A 1027 -42.19 -37.40 33.14
N ALA A 1028 -43.46 -37.79 33.19
CA ALA A 1028 -44.60 -36.91 32.90
C ALA A 1028 -45.42 -36.60 34.16
N ALA A 1029 -46.22 -35.54 34.12
CA ALA A 1029 -47.15 -35.20 35.20
C ALA A 1029 -48.50 -35.95 35.15
N ALA A 1030 -48.81 -36.61 34.02
CA ALA A 1030 -50.07 -37.31 33.78
C ALA A 1030 -49.89 -38.85 33.78
N ASP A 1031 -50.95 -39.57 34.16
CA ASP A 1031 -50.99 -41.04 34.16
C ASP A 1031 -50.97 -41.60 32.72
N LEU A 1032 -49.84 -42.17 32.30
CA LEU A 1032 -49.62 -42.68 30.95
C LEU A 1032 -50.39 -43.99 30.66
N ALA A 1033 -50.99 -44.61 31.68
CA ALA A 1033 -51.62 -45.92 31.58
C ALA A 1033 -52.86 -45.97 30.66
N ALA A 1034 -53.43 -44.83 30.28
CA ALA A 1034 -54.54 -44.74 29.34
C ALA A 1034 -54.10 -44.69 27.86
N ASP A 1035 -52.96 -44.05 27.58
CA ASP A 1035 -52.50 -43.76 26.21
C ASP A 1035 -51.41 -44.72 25.70
N TYR A 1036 -50.69 -45.36 26.63
CA TYR A 1036 -49.65 -46.33 26.34
C TYR A 1036 -50.20 -47.62 25.71
N ALA A 1037 -49.65 -47.97 24.55
CA ALA A 1037 -49.76 -49.29 23.94
C ALA A 1037 -48.41 -49.60 23.27
N ALA A 1038 -47.87 -50.80 23.47
CA ALA A 1038 -46.51 -51.14 23.03
C ALA A 1038 -46.36 -51.07 21.50
N GLU A 1039 -47.44 -51.38 20.77
CA GLU A 1039 -47.52 -51.31 19.31
C GLU A 1039 -47.49 -49.88 18.74
N LYS A 1040 -47.66 -48.83 19.56
CA LYS A 1040 -47.44 -47.43 19.15
C LYS A 1040 -45.96 -47.03 19.11
N PHE A 1041 -45.05 -47.93 19.53
CA PHE A 1041 -43.63 -47.64 19.65
C PHE A 1041 -42.78 -48.59 18.80
N MET A 1042 -41.68 -48.06 18.25
CA MET A 1042 -40.61 -48.84 17.64
C MET A 1042 -39.30 -48.58 18.39
N LEU A 1043 -38.65 -49.62 18.90
CA LEU A 1043 -37.29 -49.52 19.41
C LEU A 1043 -36.30 -49.75 18.27
N ASP A 1044 -35.53 -48.73 17.89
CA ASP A 1044 -34.38 -48.88 17.02
C ASP A 1044 -33.12 -49.07 17.87
N LEU A 1045 -32.48 -50.23 17.74
CA LEU A 1045 -31.28 -50.63 18.48
C LEU A 1045 -30.01 -50.56 17.61
N THR A 1046 -30.08 -50.02 16.39
CA THR A 1046 -28.94 -49.96 15.46
C THR A 1046 -27.81 -49.05 15.97
N GLY A 1047 -28.12 -48.08 16.84
CA GLY A 1047 -27.16 -47.22 17.53
C GLY A 1047 -26.54 -47.82 18.80
N PHE A 1048 -26.98 -48.99 19.26
CA PHE A 1048 -26.53 -49.58 20.52
C PHE A 1048 -25.48 -50.68 20.29
N THR A 1049 -24.21 -50.40 20.60
CA THR A 1049 -23.13 -51.39 20.57
C THR A 1049 -23.10 -52.20 21.87
N ALA A 1050 -23.33 -53.50 21.72
CA ALA A 1050 -23.19 -54.47 22.81
C ALA A 1050 -21.95 -55.32 22.56
N GLY A 1051 -20.86 -55.01 23.27
CA GLY A 1051 -19.60 -55.75 23.25
C GLY A 1051 -19.78 -57.28 23.37
N ALA A 1052 -19.64 -57.97 22.24
CA ALA A 1052 -19.68 -59.43 22.09
C ALA A 1052 -21.02 -60.15 22.44
N SER A 1053 -22.04 -59.89 21.62
CA SER A 1053 -23.29 -60.67 21.42
C SER A 1053 -24.45 -60.39 22.37
N PRO A 1054 -25.68 -60.20 21.84
CA PRO A 1054 -26.86 -59.91 22.66
C PRO A 1054 -27.32 -61.16 23.43
N HIS A 1055 -27.39 -61.02 24.75
CA HIS A 1055 -27.95 -62.02 25.66
C HIS A 1055 -29.15 -61.45 26.45
N GLY A 1056 -29.82 -60.44 25.89
CA GLY A 1056 -31.03 -59.84 26.45
C GLY A 1056 -31.99 -59.35 25.37
N GLU A 1057 -33.19 -58.98 25.81
CA GLU A 1057 -34.28 -58.40 25.02
C GLU A 1057 -34.56 -57.00 25.57
N PHE A 1058 -34.54 -55.99 24.69
CA PHE A 1058 -34.94 -54.64 25.04
C PHE A 1058 -36.46 -54.51 24.94
N SER A 1059 -37.10 -53.91 25.94
CA SER A 1059 -38.54 -53.62 25.90
C SER A 1059 -38.88 -52.30 26.58
N LEU A 1060 -39.88 -51.60 26.03
CA LEU A 1060 -40.44 -50.40 26.61
C LEU A 1060 -41.59 -50.80 27.55
N VAL A 1061 -41.69 -50.16 28.71
CA VAL A 1061 -42.76 -50.42 29.70
C VAL A 1061 -43.17 -49.13 30.43
N LEU A 1062 -44.39 -49.13 30.97
CA LEU A 1062 -44.82 -48.17 31.99
C LEU A 1062 -44.03 -48.41 33.29
N GLY A 1063 -43.68 -47.34 34.02
CA GLY A 1063 -42.93 -47.43 35.28
C GLY A 1063 -43.63 -48.24 36.37
N SER A 1064 -44.96 -48.38 36.31
CA SER A 1064 -45.75 -49.24 37.20
C SER A 1064 -45.45 -50.75 37.04
N ALA A 1065 -44.71 -51.16 36.00
CA ALA A 1065 -44.16 -52.50 35.83
C ALA A 1065 -42.72 -52.64 36.39
N VAL A 1066 -42.06 -51.54 36.76
CA VAL A 1066 -40.66 -51.49 37.21
C VAL A 1066 -40.61 -51.28 38.73
N PRO A 1067 -39.74 -51.99 39.48
CA PRO A 1067 -39.62 -51.80 40.93
C PRO A 1067 -39.19 -50.38 41.32
N GLY A 1068 -40.13 -49.57 41.80
CA GLY A 1068 -39.89 -48.19 42.26
C GLY A 1068 -40.33 -47.10 41.29
N GLY A 1069 -40.78 -47.45 40.08
CA GLY A 1069 -41.48 -46.54 39.19
C GLY A 1069 -42.98 -46.47 39.46
N ASP A 1070 -43.65 -45.54 38.80
CA ASP A 1070 -45.11 -45.38 38.80
C ASP A 1070 -45.67 -45.22 37.37
N SER A 1071 -46.96 -44.94 37.22
CA SER A 1071 -47.61 -44.91 35.91
C SER A 1071 -47.49 -43.57 35.16
N THR A 1072 -46.83 -42.54 35.70
CA THR A 1072 -46.55 -41.30 34.94
C THR A 1072 -45.22 -41.35 34.18
N GLN A 1073 -44.52 -42.49 34.23
CA GLN A 1073 -43.16 -42.66 33.73
C GLN A 1073 -43.08 -43.72 32.64
N LEU A 1074 -42.18 -43.52 31.67
CA LEU A 1074 -41.84 -44.50 30.65
C LEU A 1074 -40.40 -44.98 30.81
N TRP A 1075 -40.22 -46.30 30.78
CA TRP A 1075 -38.96 -46.95 31.09
C TRP A 1075 -38.51 -47.85 29.94
N LEU A 1076 -37.27 -47.69 29.50
CA LEU A 1076 -36.59 -48.66 28.65
C LEU A 1076 -35.96 -49.73 29.55
N THR A 1077 -36.17 -51.00 29.24
CA THR A 1077 -35.66 -52.13 30.02
C THR A 1077 -34.83 -53.05 29.14
N HIS A 1078 -33.81 -53.67 29.72
CA HIS A 1078 -33.08 -54.79 29.14
C HIS A 1078 -33.27 -55.99 30.06
N ALA A 1079 -34.04 -56.99 29.63
CA ALA A 1079 -34.20 -58.25 30.35
C ALA A 1079 -33.21 -59.28 29.82
N ARG A 1080 -32.43 -59.95 30.68
CA ARG A 1080 -31.53 -61.01 30.22
C ARG A 1080 -32.33 -62.22 29.70
N ILE A 1081 -31.92 -62.77 28.57
CA ILE A 1081 -32.40 -64.06 28.08
C ILE A 1081 -31.92 -65.12 29.09
N PRO A 1082 -32.81 -65.89 29.72
CA PRO A 1082 -32.38 -66.95 30.62
C PRO A 1082 -31.54 -67.97 29.85
N GLU A 1083 -30.32 -68.25 30.33
CA GLU A 1083 -29.55 -69.37 29.79
C GLU A 1083 -30.40 -70.65 29.86
N PRO A 1084 -30.36 -71.54 28.84
CA PRO A 1084 -31.19 -72.75 28.79
C PRO A 1084 -30.72 -73.78 29.83
N GLY A 1085 -31.09 -73.52 31.09
CA GLY A 1085 -30.56 -74.14 32.30
C GLY A 1085 -30.97 -75.61 32.46
N THR A 1086 -30.32 -76.49 31.70
CA THR A 1086 -30.28 -77.97 31.87
C THR A 1086 -31.61 -78.72 31.68
N LEU A 1087 -32.76 -78.06 31.79
CA LEU A 1087 -34.09 -78.69 31.81
C LEU A 1087 -34.51 -79.37 30.50
N LEU A 1088 -33.98 -78.95 29.35
CA LEU A 1088 -34.33 -79.56 28.05
C LEU A 1088 -33.48 -80.79 27.69
N LEU A 1089 -32.33 -80.99 28.35
CA LEU A 1089 -31.42 -82.11 28.04
C LEU A 1089 -31.87 -83.45 28.66
N GLY A 1090 -32.75 -83.41 29.66
CA GLY A 1090 -33.33 -84.62 30.27
C GLY A 1090 -34.41 -85.32 29.43
N ALA A 1091 -35.06 -84.61 28.50
CA ALA A 1091 -36.28 -85.09 27.84
C ALA A 1091 -36.04 -85.99 26.61
N LEU A 1092 -34.88 -85.89 25.94
CA LEU A 1092 -34.59 -86.64 24.70
C LEU A 1092 -33.68 -87.87 24.88
N ALA A 1093 -33.15 -88.13 26.07
CA ALA A 1093 -32.19 -89.22 26.32
C ALA A 1093 -32.82 -90.63 26.44
N ALA A 1094 -34.14 -90.78 26.27
CA ALA A 1094 -34.88 -92.00 26.59
C ALA A 1094 -35.23 -92.91 25.38
N ALA A 1095 -34.99 -92.49 24.14
CA ALA A 1095 -35.68 -93.07 22.96
C ALA A 1095 -34.78 -93.50 21.78
N ALA A 1096 -33.54 -93.97 22.01
CA ALA A 1096 -32.64 -94.41 20.92
C ALA A 1096 -31.62 -95.53 21.27
N VAL A 1097 -31.98 -96.50 22.12
CA VAL A 1097 -31.10 -97.67 22.39
C VAL A 1097 -31.72 -98.97 21.86
N VAL A 1098 -31.38 -99.39 20.63
CA VAL A 1098 -31.49 -100.79 20.15
C VAL A 1098 -30.71 -101.05 18.84
N THR A 1099 -30.26 -102.29 18.62
CA THR A 1099 -29.67 -102.89 17.39
C THR A 1099 -28.37 -102.31 16.77
N ARG A 1100 -27.27 -102.82 17.32
CA ARG A 1100 -25.96 -103.21 16.72
C ARG A 1100 -25.91 -103.46 15.18
N ARG A 1101 -24.86 -102.92 14.52
CA ARG A 1101 -23.70 -103.58 13.78
C ARG A 1101 -23.88 -104.97 13.10
N PRO A 1102 -23.01 -105.41 12.12
CA PRO A 1102 -21.86 -104.74 11.46
C PRO A 1102 -21.66 -105.00 9.93
N ALA A 1103 -20.66 -104.34 9.30
CA ALA A 1103 -19.88 -104.84 8.14
C ALA A 1103 -18.42 -104.30 8.18
N ARG A 1104 -17.47 -104.83 7.37
CA ARG A 1104 -16.01 -104.63 7.59
C ARG A 1104 -15.13 -104.77 6.33
N ALA A 1105 -13.97 -104.09 6.36
CA ALA A 1105 -12.75 -104.24 5.54
C ALA A 1105 -12.68 -103.49 4.18
N GLY A 1106 -11.51 -102.98 3.76
CA GLY A 1106 -10.22 -102.89 4.48
C GLY A 1106 -8.98 -102.55 3.62
N ARG A 1107 -7.79 -102.73 4.22
CA ARG A 1107 -6.40 -102.59 3.67
C ARG A 1107 -5.74 -101.19 3.61
N GLN A 1108 -4.96 -100.90 4.65
CA GLN A 1108 -3.61 -100.28 4.60
C GLN A 1108 -2.58 -101.27 3.95
N PRO A 1109 -1.29 -100.96 3.65
CA PRO A 1109 -0.36 -100.10 4.48
C PRO A 1109 0.83 -99.33 3.82
N ARG A 1110 1.39 -98.36 4.59
CA ARG A 1110 2.80 -97.84 4.60
C ARG A 1110 3.36 -97.25 3.27
N LEU A 1111 4.45 -96.47 3.22
CA LEU A 1111 5.60 -96.14 4.11
C LEU A 1111 5.74 -94.58 4.25
N ASP A 1112 6.20 -94.02 5.39
CA ASP A 1112 7.58 -93.57 5.73
C ASP A 1112 8.05 -92.27 5.01
N LYS A 1113 8.75 -91.26 5.57
CA LYS A 1113 9.00 -90.70 6.94
C LYS A 1113 9.92 -89.45 6.81
N SER A 1114 10.05 -88.66 7.88
CA SER A 1114 11.12 -87.66 8.16
C SER A 1114 11.12 -86.32 7.40
N GLY A 1115 11.71 -85.27 8.02
CA GLY A 1115 12.09 -84.01 7.35
C GLY A 1115 11.30 -82.73 7.73
N ALA A 1116 11.51 -82.20 8.95
CA ALA A 1116 11.25 -80.79 9.29
C ALA A 1116 12.54 -79.95 9.02
N PRO A 1117 12.58 -78.59 9.11
CA PRO A 1117 11.58 -77.69 9.73
C PRO A 1117 11.30 -76.34 9.00
N ASP A 1118 10.41 -75.56 9.62
CA ASP A 1118 10.28 -74.09 9.72
C ASP A 1118 10.65 -73.13 8.55
N ALA A 1119 9.66 -72.31 8.17
CA ALA A 1119 9.79 -70.85 8.09
C ALA A 1119 8.42 -70.17 8.32
N ALA A 1120 8.40 -69.00 8.94
CA ALA A 1120 7.19 -68.36 9.49
C ALA A 1120 6.72 -67.10 8.72
N GLN A 1121 5.59 -66.57 9.18
CA GLN A 1121 4.95 -65.27 8.91
C GLN A 1121 4.28 -65.09 7.52
N ASP A 1122 3.03 -64.62 7.36
CA ASP A 1122 2.08 -63.81 8.17
C ASP A 1122 2.19 -62.26 7.98
N VAL A 1123 1.13 -61.56 8.40
CA VAL A 1123 0.94 -60.10 8.51
C VAL A 1123 0.34 -59.38 7.28
N HIS A 1124 -0.99 -59.32 7.35
CA HIS A 1124 -1.93 -58.25 6.96
C HIS A 1124 -1.45 -56.79 7.00
N THR A 1125 -2.29 -55.91 6.41
CA THR A 1125 -2.43 -54.45 6.69
C THR A 1125 -1.24 -53.53 6.33
N HIS A 1126 -1.45 -52.23 6.08
CA HIS A 1126 -2.68 -51.42 6.11
C HIS A 1126 -2.99 -50.80 4.73
#